data_AF-A0A5D2QCA3-F1
#
_entry.id   AF-A0A5D2QCA3-F1
#
_cell.length_a   1.000
_cell.length_b   1.000
_cell.length_c   1.000
_cell.angle_alpha   90.00
_cell.angle_beta   90.00
_cell.angle_gamma   90.00
#
_symmetry.space_group_name_H-M   'P 1'
#
loop_
_entity.id
_entity.type
_entity.pdbx_description
1 polymer ?
#
loop_
_entity_poly.entity_id
_entity_poly.type
_entity_poly.pdbx_seq_one_letter_code
_entity_poly.pdbx_strand_id
1 'polypeptide(L)'
;MDIVGISEEEQEAIFCVVAAILQLGNIEFAKGADVDSSVIKDEKSRFHLNMTAELLKCDIKSLENALIKRVMVTPEEIITRTLDPVAAVGSRDALSKTIYSRLFDWLVDKINFSIGQDPNSKQLIGVLDIYGFESFKLNSFEQFCINFTNEKLQQHFNQHVFKMEQEEYTKEEINWSYIEFVDNQDVLDLIEKKPGGIIALLDEACMFPKSTHETFAQKLFQTFKNNKRFIKPKLSRTSFTISHYAGEVTYLADLFLDKNKDYVVAEHQDLLTASKCSFVASLFPPAEESSKSSKFSSIGSRFKLQLQSLMETLNSTEPHYIRCVKPNNVLKPAIFENANIIQQLRCGGVLEAIRISCAGYPTRRTFYEFLHRFGVLAPEILAGNHDDKVACQMILDKMGLKGYQIGKTKVFLRAGQMAELDARRAEVLGNAARTIQRQIRTYIAWKEFIALRKAAIMLQSHWRGILACKLYEQLRRGAAALKIQKNFRRHIARESYLTVRQSATTLQTGLRAMTARNEFRFRKQTKAAIIIQAAFRCHVAYSYYKSLQKAALTTQCGWRRRVARRELRKLKMAARETGALKEAKDKLEKRVEELTWRLQLEKRLRTDLEEEKAQEIAKLRDALHAVEIQVEEANARVITEQEAARKAIEEAPPVIKETPVIVEDTEKVNSLAAEVENLKASLLSETKAAEEARNACTDAETRNAELVKKLEESERKVDQLQESVQRLEEKLANSESEIQVLRQQSLAMSPTGKSLTARQRAMILPRTPENGNVLNGETKDTTLALSNVREPESEEKPQKYLNEKQQENQDLLIKCISQNLGFSGSKPIAACVVYKCLLHWRSFEVERTTVFDRIIQTIASAIEVQDNNDVLAYWLSNSSTLLLLLQHTLKASGAASLTPQRRRATSASLFGRMSQGLRASPQSAGLSFLSGRGLGRLDDLRQVEAKYPALLFKQQLTAFLEKIYGMIRDNLKKEISPLLGLCIQVPRTSRASLVKGRSQSNAVAQQALIAHWQSIVKSLDHYLKIMKSNHVPPFLVRKVFTQIFSFINVQLFNSLLLRRECCSFSNGEYVKAGLAELEQWCSEATEEYAGSAWDELKHIRQAVGFLVIHQKPKKSLNEITKELCPVLSIQQLYRISTMYWDDKYGTHSVSSDVIAKMRVMMTEDSNNAVSSSFLLDDDSSIPFTVDDISKSLQQVDITDIDPPSLIRENSGFGFLLPRSE
;
A
#
# COMPACT_ATOMS: atom_id res chain seq x y z
N MET A 1 -11.94 -65.48 12.21
CA MET A 1 -12.18 -65.40 13.68
C MET A 1 -10.88 -65.64 14.46
N ASP A 2 -9.95 -66.40 13.92
CA ASP A 2 -8.47 -66.37 14.08
C ASP A 2 -7.86 -65.34 15.05
N ILE A 3 -8.10 -64.03 14.85
CA ILE A 3 -7.53 -62.95 15.70
C ILE A 3 -7.91 -63.13 17.18
N VAL A 4 -9.04 -63.78 17.46
CA VAL A 4 -9.61 -64.02 18.80
C VAL A 4 -9.43 -65.49 19.22
N GLY A 5 -8.43 -66.18 18.67
CA GLY A 5 -8.01 -67.52 19.10
C GLY A 5 -8.95 -68.67 18.73
N ILE A 6 -10.01 -68.43 17.95
CA ILE A 6 -10.94 -69.46 17.48
C ILE A 6 -10.29 -70.24 16.33
N SER A 7 -10.12 -71.56 16.48
CA SER A 7 -9.42 -72.41 15.50
C SER A 7 -10.17 -72.56 14.18
N GLU A 8 -9.51 -73.05 13.12
CA GLU A 8 -10.19 -73.35 11.84
C GLU A 8 -11.29 -74.42 12.02
N GLU A 9 -11.05 -75.43 12.86
CA GLU A 9 -12.03 -76.47 13.23
C GLU A 9 -13.25 -75.88 13.96
N GLU A 10 -13.02 -74.95 14.91
CA GLU A 10 -14.11 -74.25 15.60
C GLU A 10 -14.87 -73.31 14.65
N GLN A 11 -14.18 -72.67 13.70
CA GLN A 11 -14.81 -71.84 12.66
C GLN A 11 -15.69 -72.66 11.72
N GLU A 12 -15.21 -73.80 11.23
CA GLU A 12 -16.02 -74.72 10.43
C GLU A 12 -17.24 -75.20 11.22
N ALA A 13 -17.08 -75.55 12.51
CA ALA A 13 -18.19 -75.94 13.38
C ALA A 13 -19.23 -74.81 13.58
N ILE A 14 -18.80 -73.57 13.81
CA ILE A 14 -19.69 -72.39 13.86
C ILE A 14 -20.49 -72.26 12.56
N PHE A 15 -19.83 -72.35 11.40
CA PHE A 15 -20.50 -72.23 10.10
C PHE A 15 -21.44 -73.41 9.82
N CYS A 16 -21.11 -74.63 10.24
CA CYS A 16 -22.00 -75.79 10.15
C CYS A 16 -23.27 -75.60 10.99
N VAL A 17 -23.15 -75.06 12.20
CA VAL A 17 -24.30 -74.78 13.08
C VAL A 17 -25.19 -73.67 12.48
N VAL A 18 -24.60 -72.58 11.96
CA VAL A 18 -25.37 -71.54 11.27
C VAL A 18 -26.05 -72.08 10.01
N ALA A 19 -25.37 -72.91 9.23
CA ALA A 19 -25.95 -73.58 8.07
C ALA A 19 -27.11 -74.50 8.47
N ALA A 20 -27.00 -75.25 9.58
CA ALA A 20 -28.07 -76.09 10.10
C ALA A 20 -29.32 -75.27 10.48
N ILE A 21 -29.16 -74.10 11.12
CA ILE A 21 -30.29 -73.21 11.46
C ILE A 21 -30.99 -72.72 10.18
N LEU A 22 -30.23 -72.40 9.12
CA LEU A 22 -30.79 -72.00 7.82
C LEU A 22 -31.53 -73.14 7.11
N GLN A 23 -31.07 -74.39 7.24
CA GLN A 23 -31.78 -75.56 6.70
C GLN A 23 -33.02 -75.90 7.53
N LEU A 24 -32.94 -75.81 8.86
CA LEU A 24 -34.04 -76.03 9.80
C LEU A 24 -35.22 -75.10 9.52
N GLY A 25 -34.97 -73.82 9.17
CA GLY A 25 -35.99 -72.85 8.79
C GLY A 25 -36.80 -73.21 7.54
N ASN A 26 -36.26 -74.06 6.65
CA ASN A 26 -36.91 -74.51 5.41
C ASN A 26 -37.79 -75.76 5.59
N ILE A 27 -37.90 -76.31 6.80
CA ILE A 27 -38.77 -77.47 7.07
C ILE A 27 -40.21 -76.99 7.22
N GLU A 28 -41.11 -77.49 6.37
CA GLU A 28 -42.56 -77.27 6.46
C GLU A 28 -43.30 -78.53 6.95
N PHE A 29 -44.42 -78.31 7.64
CA PHE A 29 -45.26 -79.37 8.22
C PHE A 29 -46.66 -79.40 7.59
N ALA A 30 -47.24 -80.59 7.48
CA ALA A 30 -48.61 -80.85 7.09
C ALA A 30 -49.36 -81.55 8.23
N LYS A 31 -50.70 -81.60 8.17
CA LYS A 31 -51.51 -82.39 9.13
C LYS A 31 -51.24 -83.88 8.95
N GLY A 32 -51.09 -84.60 10.07
CA GLY A 32 -50.98 -86.05 10.09
C GLY A 32 -52.34 -86.74 10.03
N ALA A 33 -52.36 -88.02 10.42
CA ALA A 33 -53.58 -88.84 10.41
C ALA A 33 -54.58 -88.43 11.51
N ASP A 34 -54.08 -88.07 12.69
CA ASP A 34 -54.88 -87.55 13.80
C ASP A 34 -55.03 -86.02 13.72
N VAL A 35 -56.17 -85.50 14.18
CA VAL A 35 -56.52 -84.06 14.08
C VAL A 35 -55.48 -83.14 14.73
N ASP A 36 -54.86 -83.61 15.82
CA ASP A 36 -53.85 -82.94 16.64
C ASP A 36 -52.41 -83.41 16.31
N SER A 37 -52.18 -83.91 15.08
CA SER A 37 -50.87 -84.41 14.64
C SER A 37 -50.31 -83.67 13.43
N SER A 38 -49.00 -83.73 13.29
CA SER A 38 -48.24 -83.17 12.18
C SER A 38 -47.24 -84.17 11.61
N VAL A 39 -46.95 -84.01 10.33
CA VAL A 39 -45.92 -84.75 9.58
C VAL A 39 -45.11 -83.78 8.73
N ILE A 40 -43.93 -84.19 8.27
CA ILE A 40 -43.14 -83.44 7.30
C ILE A 40 -43.92 -83.34 5.98
N LYS A 41 -44.02 -82.12 5.42
CA LYS A 41 -44.97 -81.80 4.33
C LYS A 41 -44.64 -82.46 2.98
N ASP A 42 -43.38 -82.45 2.58
CA ASP A 42 -42.93 -82.87 1.25
C ASP A 42 -41.47 -83.37 1.26
N GLU A 43 -41.01 -83.90 0.13
CA GLU A 43 -39.64 -84.42 -0.03
C GLU A 43 -38.56 -83.33 0.13
N LYS A 44 -38.88 -82.05 -0.13
CA LYS A 44 -37.94 -80.94 0.11
C LYS A 44 -37.78 -80.68 1.60
N SER A 45 -38.88 -80.60 2.34
CA SER A 45 -38.86 -80.51 3.82
C SER A 45 -38.15 -81.72 4.43
N ARG A 46 -38.31 -82.92 3.84
CA ARG A 46 -37.59 -84.14 4.21
C ARG A 46 -36.08 -84.05 3.95
N PHE A 47 -35.68 -83.48 2.81
CA PHE A 47 -34.28 -83.20 2.50
C PHE A 47 -33.67 -82.18 3.48
N HIS A 48 -34.36 -81.08 3.77
CA HIS A 48 -33.91 -80.06 4.73
C HIS A 48 -33.80 -80.63 6.15
N LEU A 49 -34.70 -81.50 6.58
CA LEU A 49 -34.61 -82.26 7.84
C LEU A 49 -33.34 -83.13 7.89
N ASN A 50 -33.10 -83.93 6.85
CA ASN A 50 -31.92 -84.80 6.77
C ASN A 50 -30.62 -83.99 6.81
N MET A 51 -30.55 -82.91 6.02
CA MET A 51 -29.39 -82.00 5.96
C MET A 51 -29.14 -81.29 7.31
N THR A 52 -30.20 -80.92 8.02
CA THR A 52 -30.11 -80.34 9.37
C THR A 52 -29.52 -81.36 10.37
N ALA A 53 -29.98 -82.61 10.32
CA ALA A 53 -29.46 -83.68 11.18
C ALA A 53 -28.00 -84.03 10.86
N GLU A 54 -27.60 -84.02 9.59
CA GLU A 54 -26.23 -84.23 9.14
C GLU A 54 -25.29 -83.12 9.64
N LEU A 55 -25.67 -81.85 9.45
CA LEU A 55 -24.87 -80.69 9.89
C LEU A 55 -24.75 -80.60 11.42
N LEU A 56 -25.82 -80.91 12.17
CA LEU A 56 -25.78 -81.00 13.63
C LEU A 56 -25.24 -82.34 14.16
N LYS A 57 -24.93 -83.30 13.28
CA LYS A 57 -24.49 -84.68 13.59
C LYS A 57 -25.37 -85.38 14.64
N CYS A 58 -26.69 -85.16 14.59
CA CYS A 58 -27.70 -85.79 15.44
C CYS A 58 -28.51 -86.85 14.68
N ASP A 59 -29.38 -87.60 15.37
CA ASP A 59 -30.23 -88.60 14.70
C ASP A 59 -31.46 -87.96 14.03
N ILE A 60 -31.73 -88.36 12.78
CA ILE A 60 -32.82 -87.82 11.96
C ILE A 60 -34.19 -88.05 12.62
N LYS A 61 -34.43 -89.23 13.20
CA LYS A 61 -35.72 -89.55 13.84
C LYS A 61 -35.86 -88.83 15.17
N SER A 62 -34.78 -88.66 15.93
CA SER A 62 -34.78 -87.85 17.15
C SER A 62 -35.07 -86.38 16.86
N LEU A 63 -34.47 -85.80 15.81
CA LEU A 63 -34.79 -84.45 15.33
C LEU A 63 -36.25 -84.35 14.86
N GLU A 64 -36.73 -85.32 14.07
CA GLU A 64 -38.13 -85.38 13.63
C GLU A 64 -39.10 -85.44 14.81
N ASN A 65 -38.82 -86.29 15.81
CA ASN A 65 -39.62 -86.41 17.03
C ASN A 65 -39.62 -85.11 17.86
N ALA A 66 -38.47 -84.44 18.04
CA ALA A 66 -38.38 -83.19 18.81
C ALA A 66 -39.16 -82.03 18.16
N LEU A 67 -39.39 -82.09 16.83
CA LEU A 67 -40.16 -81.10 16.09
C LEU A 67 -41.69 -81.37 16.11
N ILE A 68 -42.12 -82.64 16.06
CA ILE A 68 -43.55 -83.01 15.91
C ILE A 68 -44.20 -83.65 17.15
N LYS A 69 -43.46 -83.83 18.24
CA LYS A 69 -43.95 -84.39 19.52
C LYS A 69 -43.50 -83.54 20.70
N ARG A 70 -44.22 -83.70 21.81
CA ARG A 70 -43.93 -83.07 23.10
C ARG A 70 -44.09 -84.07 24.23
N VAL A 71 -43.11 -84.14 25.12
CA VAL A 71 -43.11 -84.97 26.31
C VAL A 71 -43.62 -84.12 27.49
N MET A 72 -44.78 -84.48 28.02
CA MET A 72 -45.38 -83.83 29.19
C MET A 72 -45.16 -84.72 30.41
N VAL A 73 -44.22 -84.34 31.27
CA VAL A 73 -44.00 -84.97 32.58
C VAL A 73 -45.08 -84.48 33.53
N THR A 74 -46.03 -85.35 33.87
CA THR A 74 -46.98 -85.13 34.97
C THR A 74 -46.41 -85.72 36.26
N PRO A 75 -46.98 -85.44 37.44
CA PRO A 75 -46.52 -86.04 38.71
C PRO A 75 -46.67 -87.57 38.78
N GLU A 76 -47.47 -88.17 37.89
CA GLU A 76 -47.88 -89.57 37.92
C GLU A 76 -47.33 -90.35 36.69
N GLU A 77 -47.39 -89.77 35.49
CA GLU A 77 -46.92 -90.39 34.24
C GLU A 77 -46.21 -89.42 33.28
N ILE A 78 -45.37 -89.97 32.39
CA ILE A 78 -44.71 -89.25 31.29
C ILE A 78 -45.52 -89.45 30.00
N ILE A 79 -46.27 -88.43 29.58
CA ILE A 79 -47.21 -88.52 28.45
C ILE A 79 -46.60 -87.87 27.21
N THR A 80 -46.40 -88.64 26.13
CA THR A 80 -45.95 -88.10 24.84
C THR A 80 -47.16 -87.73 23.98
N ARG A 81 -47.33 -86.45 23.64
CA ARG A 81 -48.39 -85.95 22.73
C ARG A 81 -47.79 -85.55 21.38
N THR A 82 -48.53 -85.72 20.29
CA THR A 82 -48.19 -85.08 19.01
C THR A 82 -48.44 -83.58 19.05
N LEU A 83 -47.72 -82.84 18.22
CA LEU A 83 -47.97 -81.42 17.96
C LEU A 83 -48.77 -81.28 16.65
N ASP A 84 -49.66 -80.30 16.61
CA ASP A 84 -50.29 -79.88 15.34
C ASP A 84 -49.28 -79.09 14.47
N PRO A 85 -49.57 -78.83 13.18
CA PRO A 85 -48.60 -78.17 12.31
C PRO A 85 -48.19 -76.76 12.76
N VAL A 86 -49.04 -76.05 13.51
CA VAL A 86 -48.73 -74.70 14.02
C VAL A 86 -47.77 -74.78 15.20
N ALA A 87 -48.02 -75.69 16.15
CA ALA A 87 -47.11 -75.94 17.26
C ALA A 87 -45.78 -76.58 16.82
N ALA A 88 -45.77 -77.38 15.74
CA ALA A 88 -44.54 -77.90 15.14
C ALA A 88 -43.66 -76.79 14.54
N VAL A 89 -44.24 -75.81 13.83
CA VAL A 89 -43.53 -74.58 13.42
C VAL A 89 -43.01 -73.81 14.63
N GLY A 90 -43.81 -73.69 15.69
CA GLY A 90 -43.37 -73.09 16.96
C GLY A 90 -42.17 -73.81 17.59
N SER A 91 -42.15 -75.15 17.56
CA SER A 91 -41.07 -75.99 18.08
C SER A 91 -39.78 -75.84 17.25
N ARG A 92 -39.91 -75.84 15.92
CA ARG A 92 -38.83 -75.56 14.96
C ARG A 92 -38.19 -74.19 15.19
N ASP A 93 -39.01 -73.16 15.37
CA ASP A 93 -38.54 -71.79 15.57
C ASP A 93 -37.94 -71.60 16.98
N ALA A 94 -38.39 -72.36 17.99
CA ALA A 94 -37.75 -72.44 19.29
C ALA A 94 -36.36 -73.07 19.18
N LEU A 95 -36.24 -74.26 18.57
CA LEU A 95 -34.97 -74.97 18.35
C LEU A 95 -33.93 -74.06 17.67
N SER A 96 -34.32 -73.40 16.58
CA SER A 96 -33.48 -72.43 15.86
C SER A 96 -32.95 -71.31 16.76
N LYS A 97 -33.82 -70.70 17.58
CA LYS A 97 -33.45 -69.61 18.51
C LYS A 97 -32.54 -70.11 19.64
N THR A 98 -32.82 -71.27 20.22
CA THR A 98 -32.03 -71.83 21.32
C THR A 98 -30.61 -72.17 20.84
N ILE A 99 -30.46 -72.80 19.66
CA ILE A 99 -29.14 -73.08 19.07
C ILE A 99 -28.38 -71.76 18.82
N TYR A 100 -29.03 -70.77 18.19
CA TYR A 100 -28.39 -69.48 17.91
C TYR A 100 -27.96 -68.74 19.20
N SER A 101 -28.80 -68.74 20.24
CA SER A 101 -28.49 -68.09 21.52
C SER A 101 -27.28 -68.74 22.19
N ARG A 102 -27.22 -70.07 22.27
CA ARG A 102 -26.08 -70.78 22.88
C ARG A 102 -24.78 -70.60 22.08
N LEU A 103 -24.87 -70.59 20.75
CA LEU A 103 -23.75 -70.26 19.88
C LEU A 103 -23.23 -68.82 20.13
N PHE A 104 -24.13 -67.86 20.32
CA PHE A 104 -23.78 -66.48 20.64
C PHE A 104 -23.15 -66.34 22.03
N ASP A 105 -23.72 -66.98 23.06
CA ASP A 105 -23.17 -67.02 24.42
C ASP A 105 -21.72 -67.56 24.40
N TRP A 106 -21.50 -68.71 23.74
CA TRP A 106 -20.17 -69.33 23.59
C TRP A 106 -19.17 -68.43 22.85
N LEU A 107 -19.61 -67.71 21.82
CA LEU A 107 -18.77 -66.75 21.10
C LEU A 107 -18.35 -65.59 22.02
N VAL A 108 -19.26 -65.06 22.84
CA VAL A 108 -18.95 -64.01 23.83
C VAL A 108 -17.96 -64.52 24.87
N ASP A 109 -18.14 -65.72 25.41
CA ASP A 109 -17.22 -66.30 26.39
C ASP A 109 -15.81 -66.56 25.80
N LYS A 110 -15.72 -67.03 24.55
CA LYS A 110 -14.45 -67.17 23.82
C LYS A 110 -13.77 -65.82 23.58
N ILE A 111 -14.53 -64.79 23.22
CA ILE A 111 -14.02 -63.42 23.07
C ILE A 111 -13.48 -62.90 24.41
N ASN A 112 -14.23 -63.07 25.50
CA ASN A 112 -13.82 -62.67 26.85
C ASN A 112 -12.54 -63.39 27.29
N PHE A 113 -12.43 -64.70 27.06
CA PHE A 113 -11.23 -65.47 27.36
C PHE A 113 -10.00 -65.03 26.55
N SER A 114 -10.18 -64.74 25.24
CA SER A 114 -9.09 -64.29 24.37
C SER A 114 -8.64 -62.84 24.60
N ILE A 115 -9.52 -61.97 25.11
CA ILE A 115 -9.15 -60.60 25.53
C ILE A 115 -8.45 -60.66 26.89
N GLY A 116 -8.96 -61.49 27.80
CA GLY A 116 -8.47 -61.62 29.17
C GLY A 116 -8.85 -60.44 30.07
N GLN A 117 -8.66 -60.62 31.37
CA GLN A 117 -8.75 -59.55 32.38
C GLN A 117 -7.54 -59.66 33.32
N ASP A 118 -6.96 -58.53 33.71
CA ASP A 118 -5.98 -58.49 34.80
C ASP A 118 -6.73 -58.43 36.15
N PRO A 119 -6.70 -59.50 36.97
CA PRO A 119 -7.40 -59.52 38.26
C PRO A 119 -6.80 -58.56 39.29
N ASN A 120 -5.67 -57.91 38.99
CA ASN A 120 -5.01 -56.94 39.87
C ASN A 120 -5.36 -55.48 39.52
N SER A 121 -6.14 -55.22 38.46
CA SER A 121 -6.46 -53.85 38.07
C SER A 121 -7.30 -53.14 39.13
N LYS A 122 -6.86 -51.94 39.52
CA LYS A 122 -7.56 -51.07 40.49
C LYS A 122 -8.60 -50.16 39.84
N GLN A 123 -8.69 -50.15 38.51
CA GLN A 123 -9.54 -49.26 37.74
C GLN A 123 -10.14 -50.00 36.54
N LEU A 124 -11.42 -49.73 36.25
CA LEU A 124 -12.17 -50.29 35.14
C LEU A 124 -12.85 -49.13 34.41
N ILE A 125 -12.76 -49.12 33.07
CA ILE A 125 -13.51 -48.19 32.22
C ILE A 125 -14.57 -49.01 31.49
N GLY A 126 -15.81 -48.95 31.96
CA GLY A 126 -16.95 -49.56 31.29
C GLY A 126 -17.43 -48.69 30.12
N VAL A 127 -17.58 -49.30 28.94
CA VAL A 127 -18.22 -48.67 27.77
C VAL A 127 -19.53 -49.41 27.51
N LEU A 128 -20.65 -48.75 27.80
CA LEU A 128 -21.98 -49.30 27.58
C LEU A 128 -22.55 -48.81 26.24
N ASP A 129 -22.50 -49.67 25.23
CA ASP A 129 -23.22 -49.46 23.96
C ASP A 129 -24.59 -50.16 24.03
N ILE A 130 -25.66 -49.42 23.77
CA ILE A 130 -27.05 -49.88 23.84
C ILE A 130 -27.96 -49.13 22.87
N TYR A 131 -29.04 -49.80 22.46
CA TYR A 131 -30.12 -49.20 21.67
C TYR A 131 -30.74 -48.01 22.41
N GLY A 132 -30.84 -46.86 21.74
CA GLY A 132 -31.62 -45.72 22.21
C GLY A 132 -33.13 -45.99 22.19
N PHE A 133 -33.90 -45.07 22.76
CA PHE A 133 -35.37 -45.17 22.83
C PHE A 133 -36.02 -45.35 21.43
N GLU A 134 -36.80 -46.42 21.26
CA GLU A 134 -37.46 -46.79 20.00
C GLU A 134 -38.95 -46.45 20.00
N SER A 135 -39.46 -45.96 18.87
CA SER A 135 -40.90 -45.72 18.67
C SER A 135 -41.27 -45.87 17.20
N PHE A 136 -41.68 -47.07 16.81
CA PHE A 136 -42.13 -47.42 15.46
C PHE A 136 -43.66 -47.32 15.32
N LYS A 137 -44.16 -47.53 14.09
CA LYS A 137 -45.61 -47.62 13.80
C LYS A 137 -46.30 -48.79 14.54
N LEU A 138 -45.55 -49.86 14.79
CA LEU A 138 -45.98 -51.08 15.46
C LEU A 138 -44.89 -51.44 16.48
N ASN A 139 -45.18 -51.36 17.77
CA ASN A 139 -44.21 -51.65 18.83
C ASN A 139 -44.59 -52.96 19.53
N SER A 140 -43.61 -53.83 19.75
CA SER A 140 -43.83 -55.15 20.37
C SER A 140 -43.09 -55.26 21.72
N PHE A 141 -42.96 -56.47 22.23
CA PHE A 141 -42.32 -56.76 23.52
C PHE A 141 -40.84 -56.32 23.54
N GLU A 142 -40.17 -56.38 22.40
CA GLU A 142 -38.78 -55.95 22.18
C GLU A 142 -38.62 -54.44 22.44
N GLN A 143 -39.45 -53.59 21.80
CA GLN A 143 -39.46 -52.14 22.04
C GLN A 143 -39.82 -51.81 23.49
N PHE A 144 -40.71 -52.58 24.12
CA PHE A 144 -41.07 -52.40 25.52
C PHE A 144 -39.86 -52.63 26.45
N CYS A 145 -39.06 -53.68 26.21
CA CYS A 145 -37.82 -53.94 26.94
C CYS A 145 -36.74 -52.86 26.67
N ILE A 146 -36.54 -52.45 25.41
CA ILE A 146 -35.58 -51.39 25.04
C ILE A 146 -35.95 -50.06 25.71
N ASN A 147 -37.22 -49.68 25.68
CA ASN A 147 -37.69 -48.44 26.28
C ASN A 147 -37.67 -48.48 27.80
N PHE A 148 -37.91 -49.64 28.43
CA PHE A 148 -37.71 -49.82 29.88
C PHE A 148 -36.25 -49.61 30.30
N THR A 149 -35.28 -50.16 29.55
CA THR A 149 -33.85 -49.89 29.78
C THR A 149 -33.50 -48.42 29.61
N ASN A 150 -34.02 -47.75 28.58
CA ASN A 150 -33.81 -46.31 28.38
C ASN A 150 -34.43 -45.47 29.50
N GLU A 151 -35.64 -45.82 29.99
CA GLU A 151 -36.29 -45.17 31.13
C GLU A 151 -35.42 -45.28 32.40
N LYS A 152 -34.83 -46.46 32.66
CA LYS A 152 -33.99 -46.71 33.84
C LYS A 152 -32.63 -46.01 33.77
N LEU A 153 -32.01 -45.97 32.59
CA LEU A 153 -30.77 -45.21 32.37
C LEU A 153 -31.01 -43.70 32.38
N GLN A 154 -32.19 -43.23 31.95
CA GLN A 154 -32.56 -41.81 32.05
C GLN A 154 -32.79 -41.39 33.50
N GLN A 155 -33.34 -42.27 34.35
CA GLN A 155 -33.42 -42.02 35.80
C GLN A 155 -32.03 -41.81 36.41
N HIS A 156 -31.09 -42.72 36.14
CA HIS A 156 -29.70 -42.61 36.61
C HIS A 156 -28.98 -41.37 36.07
N PHE A 157 -29.19 -41.03 34.80
CA PHE A 157 -28.70 -39.77 34.21
C PHE A 157 -29.24 -38.54 34.95
N ASN A 158 -30.56 -38.46 35.17
CA ASN A 158 -31.19 -37.34 35.87
C ASN A 158 -30.62 -37.19 37.30
N GLN A 159 -30.56 -38.30 38.05
CA GLN A 159 -30.02 -38.32 39.41
C GLN A 159 -28.54 -37.93 39.46
N HIS A 160 -27.71 -38.45 38.56
CA HIS A 160 -26.27 -38.19 38.56
C HIS A 160 -25.94 -36.75 38.11
N VAL A 161 -26.57 -36.23 37.05
CA VAL A 161 -26.40 -34.84 36.61
C VAL A 161 -26.85 -33.87 37.71
N PHE A 162 -27.98 -34.15 38.37
CA PHE A 162 -28.45 -33.36 39.50
C PHE A 162 -27.52 -33.42 40.72
N LYS A 163 -26.88 -34.57 40.98
CA LYS A 163 -25.88 -34.72 42.05
C LYS A 163 -24.61 -33.91 41.77
N MET A 164 -24.05 -33.99 40.55
CA MET A 164 -22.88 -33.19 40.16
C MET A 164 -23.14 -31.67 40.25
N GLU A 165 -24.33 -31.21 39.84
CA GLU A 165 -24.73 -29.80 39.98
C GLU A 165 -24.75 -29.36 41.45
N GLN A 166 -25.35 -30.16 42.34
CA GLN A 166 -25.38 -29.89 43.78
C GLN A 166 -23.98 -29.92 44.41
N GLU A 167 -23.13 -30.86 44.02
CA GLU A 167 -21.75 -30.97 44.52
C GLU A 167 -20.92 -29.73 44.14
N GLU A 168 -21.03 -29.23 42.91
CA GLU A 168 -20.36 -28.00 42.48
C GLU A 168 -20.92 -26.74 43.19
N TYR A 169 -22.25 -26.60 43.33
CA TYR A 169 -22.84 -25.47 44.07
C TYR A 169 -22.49 -25.49 45.58
N THR A 170 -22.39 -26.68 46.18
CA THR A 170 -22.01 -26.86 47.59
C THR A 170 -20.53 -26.56 47.81
N LYS A 171 -19.66 -27.08 46.94
CA LYS A 171 -18.21 -26.82 46.93
C LYS A 171 -17.88 -25.33 46.81
N GLU A 172 -18.61 -24.62 45.96
CA GLU A 172 -18.48 -23.17 45.74
C GLU A 172 -19.27 -22.31 46.76
N GLU A 173 -19.98 -22.90 47.73
CA GLU A 173 -20.77 -22.22 48.79
C GLU A 173 -21.82 -21.23 48.26
N ILE A 174 -22.54 -21.63 47.21
CA ILE A 174 -23.56 -20.81 46.55
C ILE A 174 -24.92 -21.01 47.21
N ASN A 175 -25.71 -19.93 47.31
CA ASN A 175 -27.10 -20.04 47.71
C ASN A 175 -27.94 -20.61 46.56
N TRP A 176 -28.28 -21.91 46.66
CA TRP A 176 -29.11 -22.64 45.71
C TRP A 176 -30.36 -23.21 46.40
N SER A 177 -31.50 -23.13 45.72
CA SER A 177 -32.75 -23.79 46.10
C SER A 177 -32.87 -25.13 45.38
N TYR A 178 -33.50 -26.13 46.02
CA TYR A 178 -33.78 -27.42 45.39
C TYR A 178 -34.52 -27.23 44.06
N ILE A 179 -33.97 -27.77 42.97
CA ILE A 179 -34.57 -27.70 41.63
C ILE A 179 -35.55 -28.86 41.50
N GLU A 180 -36.84 -28.55 41.42
CA GLU A 180 -37.90 -29.55 41.20
C GLU A 180 -37.78 -30.15 39.80
N PHE A 181 -37.21 -31.36 39.73
CA PHE A 181 -37.06 -32.12 38.49
C PHE A 181 -38.23 -33.09 38.29
N VAL A 182 -38.48 -33.49 37.03
CA VAL A 182 -39.49 -34.52 36.73
C VAL A 182 -38.82 -35.89 36.86
N ASP A 183 -39.00 -36.53 38.02
CA ASP A 183 -38.65 -37.94 38.19
C ASP A 183 -39.56 -38.81 37.30
N ASN A 184 -38.98 -39.88 36.74
CA ASN A 184 -39.68 -40.89 35.95
C ASN A 184 -39.87 -42.21 36.71
N GLN A 185 -39.60 -42.22 38.02
CA GLN A 185 -39.97 -43.32 38.93
C GLN A 185 -41.45 -43.73 38.81
N ASP A 186 -42.36 -42.84 38.41
CA ASP A 186 -43.79 -43.18 38.22
C ASP A 186 -44.07 -44.03 36.96
N VAL A 187 -43.24 -43.91 35.91
CA VAL A 187 -43.24 -44.80 34.74
C VAL A 187 -42.54 -46.12 35.06
N LEU A 188 -41.45 -46.07 35.83
CA LEU A 188 -40.74 -47.27 36.27
C LEU A 188 -41.60 -48.13 37.20
N ASP A 189 -42.28 -47.54 38.19
CA ASP A 189 -43.26 -48.23 39.05
C ASP A 189 -44.37 -48.91 38.24
N LEU A 190 -44.88 -48.27 37.17
CA LEU A 190 -45.87 -48.86 36.28
C LEU A 190 -45.34 -50.14 35.59
N ILE A 191 -44.06 -50.18 35.21
CA ILE A 191 -43.45 -51.30 34.50
C ILE A 191 -42.99 -52.41 35.46
N GLU A 192 -42.23 -52.05 36.51
CA GLU A 192 -41.36 -52.98 37.23
C GLU A 192 -41.81 -53.39 38.64
N LYS A 193 -42.83 -52.72 39.19
CA LYS A 193 -43.27 -52.90 40.59
C LYS A 193 -43.85 -54.30 40.84
N LYS A 194 -43.57 -54.87 42.02
CA LYS A 194 -44.04 -56.20 42.41
C LYS A 194 -44.69 -56.13 43.80
N PRO A 195 -45.96 -56.54 43.96
CA PRO A 195 -46.92 -56.94 42.90
C PRO A 195 -47.41 -55.74 42.06
N GLY A 196 -48.04 -56.04 40.92
CA GLY A 196 -48.93 -55.10 40.22
C GLY A 196 -48.35 -54.26 39.07
N GLY A 197 -47.05 -54.31 38.77
CA GLY A 197 -46.46 -53.71 37.56
C GLY A 197 -46.68 -54.56 36.30
N ILE A 198 -46.50 -53.96 35.11
CA ILE A 198 -46.77 -54.62 33.81
C ILE A 198 -46.03 -55.95 33.66
N ILE A 199 -44.75 -56.04 34.03
CA ILE A 199 -43.97 -57.28 33.92
C ILE A 199 -44.55 -58.37 34.83
N ALA A 200 -44.90 -58.03 36.09
CA ALA A 200 -45.50 -58.99 37.01
C ALA A 200 -46.88 -59.49 36.53
N LEU A 201 -47.71 -58.61 35.96
CA LEU A 201 -49.00 -58.96 35.40
C LEU A 201 -48.88 -59.84 34.14
N LEU A 202 -47.80 -59.66 33.36
CA LEU A 202 -47.47 -60.47 32.18
C LEU A 202 -47.00 -61.87 32.58
N ASP A 203 -46.15 -61.97 33.60
CA ASP A 203 -45.67 -63.25 34.13
C ASP A 203 -46.81 -64.07 34.76
N GLU A 204 -47.69 -63.42 35.51
CA GLU A 204 -48.94 -64.02 36.00
C GLU A 204 -49.80 -64.53 34.82
N ALA A 205 -49.93 -63.77 33.74
CA ALA A 205 -50.71 -64.18 32.57
C ALA A 205 -50.04 -65.32 31.78
N CYS A 206 -48.71 -65.38 31.71
CA CYS A 206 -48.00 -66.51 31.10
C CYS A 206 -48.19 -67.83 31.88
N MET A 207 -48.40 -67.76 33.19
CA MET A 207 -48.59 -68.92 34.06
C MET A 207 -49.97 -69.59 33.95
N PHE A 208 -50.99 -68.91 33.41
CA PHE A 208 -52.33 -69.48 33.25
C PHE A 208 -52.53 -70.06 31.83
N PRO A 209 -52.72 -71.38 31.65
CA PRO A 209 -52.80 -72.01 30.32
C PRO A 209 -53.96 -71.56 29.42
N LYS A 210 -54.92 -70.79 29.95
CA LYS A 210 -56.08 -70.24 29.23
C LYS A 210 -55.98 -68.73 28.98
N SER A 211 -54.89 -68.07 29.37
CA SER A 211 -54.72 -66.63 29.14
C SER A 211 -54.31 -66.33 27.69
N THR A 212 -55.07 -65.43 27.06
CA THR A 212 -54.77 -64.85 25.74
C THR A 212 -54.27 -63.41 25.87
N HIS A 213 -53.66 -62.86 24.82
CA HIS A 213 -53.25 -61.46 24.76
C HIS A 213 -54.43 -60.49 25.03
N GLU A 214 -55.66 -60.84 24.64
CA GLU A 214 -56.85 -60.05 24.96
C GLU A 214 -57.13 -60.02 26.46
N THR A 215 -57.05 -61.17 27.14
CA THR A 215 -57.25 -61.23 28.60
C THR A 215 -56.16 -60.47 29.35
N PHE A 216 -54.92 -60.52 28.87
CA PHE A 216 -53.80 -59.73 29.42
C PHE A 216 -54.04 -58.23 29.24
N ALA A 217 -54.36 -57.77 28.02
CA ALA A 217 -54.69 -56.36 27.76
C ALA A 217 -55.87 -55.86 28.60
N GLN A 218 -56.93 -56.67 28.75
CA GLN A 218 -58.06 -56.37 29.63
C GLN A 218 -57.63 -56.23 31.10
N LYS A 219 -56.76 -57.11 31.60
CA LYS A 219 -56.20 -57.04 32.96
C LYS A 219 -55.41 -55.73 33.15
N LEU A 220 -54.55 -55.35 32.19
CA LEU A 220 -53.84 -54.06 32.21
C LEU A 220 -54.82 -52.86 32.27
N PHE A 221 -55.86 -52.86 31.41
CA PHE A 221 -56.86 -51.78 31.40
C PHE A 221 -57.66 -51.66 32.69
N GLN A 222 -57.88 -52.77 33.41
CA GLN A 222 -58.56 -52.79 34.70
C GLN A 222 -57.63 -52.28 35.82
N THR A 223 -56.41 -52.81 35.91
CA THR A 223 -55.44 -52.45 36.96
C THR A 223 -54.97 -51.01 36.87
N PHE A 224 -54.71 -50.49 35.66
CA PHE A 224 -54.10 -49.16 35.47
C PHE A 224 -55.07 -48.05 35.04
N LYS A 225 -56.39 -48.27 35.12
CA LYS A 225 -57.44 -47.32 34.70
C LYS A 225 -57.24 -45.87 35.19
N ASN A 226 -56.67 -45.71 36.39
CA ASN A 226 -56.48 -44.41 37.05
C ASN A 226 -55.02 -43.89 37.01
N ASN A 227 -54.08 -44.61 36.37
CA ASN A 227 -52.68 -44.20 36.32
C ASN A 227 -52.45 -43.19 35.18
N LYS A 228 -51.91 -42.01 35.51
CA LYS A 228 -51.62 -40.92 34.55
C LYS A 228 -50.68 -41.33 33.41
N ARG A 229 -49.80 -42.32 33.62
CA ARG A 229 -48.81 -42.78 32.64
C ARG A 229 -49.30 -43.89 31.72
N PHE A 230 -50.47 -44.46 31.98
CA PHE A 230 -51.04 -45.57 31.23
C PHE A 230 -52.31 -45.13 30.49
N ILE A 231 -52.31 -45.23 29.17
CA ILE A 231 -53.39 -44.76 28.30
C ILE A 231 -53.98 -45.94 27.54
N LYS A 232 -55.31 -46.04 27.49
CA LYS A 232 -56.02 -47.00 26.65
C LYS A 232 -56.37 -46.36 25.29
N PRO A 233 -55.87 -46.89 24.16
CA PRO A 233 -56.29 -46.48 22.82
C PRO A 233 -57.80 -46.61 22.61
N LYS A 234 -58.42 -45.63 21.95
CA LYS A 234 -59.88 -45.59 21.72
C LYS A 234 -60.38 -46.65 20.72
N LEU A 235 -59.52 -47.09 19.80
CA LEU A 235 -59.88 -47.94 18.66
C LEU A 235 -59.42 -49.41 18.81
N SER A 236 -58.38 -49.68 19.61
CA SER A 236 -57.83 -51.02 19.78
C SER A 236 -58.38 -51.72 21.01
N ARG A 237 -58.49 -53.06 20.94
CA ARG A 237 -58.88 -53.93 22.06
C ARG A 237 -57.70 -54.63 22.72
N THR A 238 -56.55 -54.74 22.04
CA THR A 238 -55.33 -55.41 22.56
C THR A 238 -54.20 -54.43 22.87
N SER A 239 -54.14 -53.28 22.19
CA SER A 239 -53.02 -52.34 22.33
C SER A 239 -53.13 -51.48 23.60
N PHE A 240 -52.00 -51.14 24.20
CA PHE A 240 -51.91 -50.21 25.33
C PHE A 240 -50.80 -49.17 25.09
N THR A 241 -50.90 -48.01 25.72
CA THR A 241 -49.98 -46.88 25.52
C THR A 241 -49.34 -46.46 26.83
N ILE A 242 -48.02 -46.24 26.83
CA ILE A 242 -47.26 -45.74 27.98
C ILE A 242 -46.70 -44.35 27.66
N SER A 243 -46.85 -43.41 28.59
CA SER A 243 -46.28 -42.07 28.54
C SER A 243 -44.86 -42.06 29.16
N HIS A 244 -43.87 -42.41 28.35
CA HIS A 244 -42.44 -42.41 28.71
C HIS A 244 -41.87 -40.98 28.77
N TYR A 245 -40.66 -40.81 29.33
CA TYR A 245 -39.97 -39.49 29.31
C TYR A 245 -39.81 -38.91 27.88
N ALA A 246 -39.68 -39.78 26.88
CA ALA A 246 -39.50 -39.41 25.49
C ALA A 246 -40.82 -39.09 24.75
N GLY A 247 -41.97 -39.52 25.26
CA GLY A 247 -43.28 -39.40 24.63
C GLY A 247 -44.19 -40.62 24.82
N GLU A 248 -45.36 -40.60 24.20
CA GLU A 248 -46.32 -41.71 24.23
C GLU A 248 -45.96 -42.81 23.20
N VAL A 249 -45.76 -44.04 23.67
CA VAL A 249 -45.51 -45.22 22.82
C VAL A 249 -46.64 -46.23 22.97
N THR A 250 -47.17 -46.72 21.86
CA THR A 250 -48.28 -47.68 21.82
C THR A 250 -47.78 -49.07 21.42
N TYR A 251 -48.04 -50.05 22.28
CA TYR A 251 -47.58 -51.44 22.16
C TYR A 251 -48.73 -52.39 21.80
N LEU A 252 -48.41 -53.44 21.05
CA LEU A 252 -49.33 -54.50 20.62
C LEU A 252 -49.18 -55.74 21.52
N ALA A 253 -50.14 -56.00 22.39
CA ALA A 253 -50.10 -57.12 23.34
C ALA A 253 -50.16 -58.50 22.66
N ASP A 254 -50.55 -58.55 21.39
CA ASP A 254 -50.91 -59.72 20.58
C ASP A 254 -49.89 -60.89 20.67
N LEU A 255 -48.59 -60.57 20.74
CA LEU A 255 -47.49 -61.55 20.89
C LEU A 255 -46.74 -61.46 22.23
N PHE A 256 -47.18 -60.64 23.20
CA PHE A 256 -46.45 -60.44 24.46
C PHE A 256 -46.33 -61.73 25.30
N LEU A 257 -47.40 -62.53 25.37
CA LEU A 257 -47.38 -63.77 26.16
C LEU A 257 -46.40 -64.79 25.57
N ASP A 258 -46.41 -64.96 24.25
CA ASP A 258 -45.63 -66.00 23.59
C ASP A 258 -44.16 -65.59 23.40
N LYS A 259 -43.86 -64.29 23.37
CA LYS A 259 -42.51 -63.74 23.46
C LYS A 259 -41.93 -63.69 24.88
N ASN A 260 -42.76 -63.74 25.94
CA ASN A 260 -42.30 -63.71 27.33
C ASN A 260 -42.07 -65.12 27.92
N LYS A 261 -42.67 -66.16 27.34
CA LYS A 261 -42.46 -67.58 27.71
C LYS A 261 -41.13 -68.08 27.12
N ASP A 262 -40.10 -68.19 27.95
CA ASP A 262 -38.81 -68.77 27.58
C ASP A 262 -38.93 -70.31 27.48
N TYR A 263 -39.47 -70.80 26.35
CA TYR A 263 -39.65 -72.24 26.10
C TYR A 263 -38.33 -72.92 25.72
N VAL A 264 -37.47 -73.14 26.71
CA VAL A 264 -36.47 -74.21 26.62
C VAL A 264 -37.22 -75.54 26.58
N VAL A 265 -37.22 -76.17 25.41
CA VAL A 265 -37.78 -77.50 25.19
C VAL A 265 -36.75 -78.52 25.67
N ALA A 266 -37.08 -79.32 26.68
CA ALA A 266 -36.16 -80.34 27.21
C ALA A 266 -35.71 -81.29 26.10
N GLU A 267 -36.65 -81.67 25.23
CA GLU A 267 -36.43 -82.53 24.06
C GLU A 267 -35.45 -81.93 23.03
N HIS A 268 -35.28 -80.59 23.00
CA HIS A 268 -34.25 -79.92 22.19
C HIS A 268 -32.88 -80.00 22.87
N GLN A 269 -32.83 -79.87 24.20
CA GLN A 269 -31.58 -80.00 24.95
C GLN A 269 -31.07 -81.44 24.89
N ASP A 270 -31.92 -82.43 25.14
CA ASP A 270 -31.60 -83.86 25.04
C ASP A 270 -31.04 -84.22 23.64
N LEU A 271 -31.68 -83.72 22.57
CA LEU A 271 -31.25 -83.93 21.19
C LEU A 271 -29.86 -83.36 20.89
N LEU A 272 -29.53 -82.19 21.43
CA LEU A 272 -28.30 -81.46 21.12
C LEU A 272 -27.14 -81.90 22.00
N THR A 273 -27.38 -82.20 23.28
CA THR A 273 -26.40 -82.87 24.16
C THR A 273 -26.09 -84.29 23.65
N ALA A 274 -27.02 -84.97 22.99
CA ALA A 274 -26.80 -86.26 22.31
C ALA A 274 -26.17 -86.15 20.89
N SER A 275 -25.73 -84.96 20.46
CA SER A 275 -25.04 -84.78 19.18
C SER A 275 -23.68 -85.51 19.16
N LYS A 276 -23.33 -86.08 18.00
CA LYS A 276 -21.98 -86.62 17.73
C LYS A 276 -20.96 -85.52 17.40
N CYS A 277 -21.37 -84.25 17.35
CA CYS A 277 -20.47 -83.11 17.24
C CYS A 277 -20.14 -82.58 18.63
N SER A 278 -18.88 -82.74 19.06
CA SER A 278 -18.38 -82.23 20.34
C SER A 278 -18.63 -80.74 20.53
N PHE A 279 -18.52 -79.94 19.46
CA PHE A 279 -18.86 -78.52 19.47
C PHE A 279 -20.33 -78.29 19.82
N VAL A 280 -21.27 -78.91 19.09
CA VAL A 280 -22.72 -78.78 19.35
C VAL A 280 -23.09 -79.25 20.76
N ALA A 281 -22.55 -80.38 21.22
CA ALA A 281 -22.78 -80.86 22.58
C ALA A 281 -22.22 -79.90 23.65
N SER A 282 -21.10 -79.22 23.39
CA SER A 282 -20.53 -78.25 24.35
C SER A 282 -21.30 -76.94 24.46
N LEU A 283 -22.12 -76.58 23.47
CA LEU A 283 -23.10 -75.49 23.57
C LEU A 283 -24.28 -75.83 24.52
N PHE A 284 -24.47 -77.11 24.84
CA PHE A 284 -25.58 -77.62 25.65
C PHE A 284 -25.07 -78.50 26.81
N PRO A 285 -24.39 -77.88 27.80
CA PRO A 285 -23.97 -78.60 29.00
C PRO A 285 -25.18 -79.20 29.75
N PRO A 286 -25.03 -80.38 30.38
CA PRO A 286 -26.07 -80.93 31.24
C PRO A 286 -26.33 -80.00 32.42
N ALA A 287 -27.59 -79.82 32.79
CA ALA A 287 -27.95 -79.00 33.94
C ALA A 287 -27.48 -79.67 35.25
N GLU A 288 -26.87 -78.89 36.15
CA GLU A 288 -26.57 -79.36 37.50
C GLU A 288 -27.87 -79.76 38.23
N GLU A 289 -27.87 -80.86 38.98
CA GLU A 289 -29.07 -81.44 39.63
C GLU A 289 -29.61 -80.62 40.83
N SER A 290 -29.39 -79.31 40.87
CA SER A 290 -29.80 -78.45 41.97
C SER A 290 -31.23 -77.90 41.80
N SER A 291 -32.05 -78.10 42.84
CA SER A 291 -33.42 -77.58 43.02
C SER A 291 -34.54 -78.11 42.09
N LYS A 292 -35.30 -79.09 42.61
CA LYS A 292 -36.63 -79.50 42.07
C LYS A 292 -37.73 -78.45 42.35
N SER A 293 -37.47 -77.19 42.05
CA SER A 293 -38.39 -76.07 42.27
C SER A 293 -38.27 -75.01 41.17
N SER A 294 -38.39 -75.46 39.91
CA SER A 294 -38.48 -74.59 38.73
C SER A 294 -39.69 -73.65 38.82
N LYS A 295 -39.46 -72.48 39.42
CA LYS A 295 -40.35 -71.32 39.31
C LYS A 295 -40.20 -70.80 37.89
N PHE A 296 -41.31 -70.70 37.17
CA PHE A 296 -41.35 -70.11 35.83
C PHE A 296 -40.56 -68.80 35.78
N SER A 297 -39.48 -68.81 34.98
CA SER A 297 -38.63 -67.66 34.74
C SER A 297 -38.97 -67.14 33.34
N SER A 298 -39.52 -65.93 33.28
CA SER A 298 -39.87 -65.28 32.02
C SER A 298 -38.71 -64.47 31.47
N ILE A 299 -38.77 -64.15 30.17
CA ILE A 299 -37.79 -63.26 29.54
C ILE A 299 -37.83 -61.87 30.18
N GLY A 300 -39.02 -61.33 30.47
CA GLY A 300 -39.18 -60.03 31.12
C GLY A 300 -38.63 -59.99 32.55
N SER A 301 -38.83 -61.05 33.34
CA SER A 301 -38.31 -61.12 34.70
C SER A 301 -36.79 -61.35 34.73
N ARG A 302 -36.23 -62.14 33.80
CA ARG A 302 -34.78 -62.32 33.63
C ARG A 302 -34.10 -61.03 33.16
N PHE A 303 -34.67 -60.37 32.15
CA PHE A 303 -34.20 -59.08 31.63
C PHE A 303 -34.22 -57.99 32.71
N LYS A 304 -35.27 -57.93 33.53
CA LYS A 304 -35.32 -57.01 34.68
C LYS A 304 -34.15 -57.23 35.64
N LEU A 305 -33.86 -58.48 36.03
CA LEU A 305 -32.78 -58.79 36.97
C LEU A 305 -31.39 -58.44 36.38
N GLN A 306 -31.18 -58.72 35.09
CA GLN A 306 -29.96 -58.33 34.39
C GLN A 306 -29.80 -56.81 34.31
N LEU A 307 -30.87 -56.08 34.00
CA LEU A 307 -30.87 -54.61 34.01
C LEU A 307 -30.59 -54.06 35.41
N GLN A 308 -31.18 -54.62 36.46
CA GLN A 308 -30.91 -54.18 37.84
C GLN A 308 -29.43 -54.36 38.20
N SER A 309 -28.83 -55.51 37.90
CA SER A 309 -27.40 -55.76 38.14
C SER A 309 -26.48 -54.83 37.33
N LEU A 310 -26.85 -54.50 36.08
CA LEU A 310 -26.18 -53.47 35.30
C LEU A 310 -26.28 -52.09 35.97
N MET A 311 -27.47 -51.69 36.45
CA MET A 311 -27.63 -50.42 37.15
C MET A 311 -26.84 -50.37 38.47
N GLU A 312 -26.79 -51.45 39.23
CA GLU A 312 -25.98 -51.55 40.46
C GLU A 312 -24.48 -51.40 40.15
N THR A 313 -24.02 -52.00 39.05
CA THR A 313 -22.65 -51.84 38.54
C THR A 313 -22.37 -50.38 38.15
N LEU A 314 -23.25 -49.74 37.37
CA LEU A 314 -23.09 -48.35 36.93
C LEU A 314 -23.08 -47.35 38.10
N ASN A 315 -23.94 -47.55 39.10
CA ASN A 315 -23.99 -46.71 40.31
C ASN A 315 -22.69 -46.76 41.14
N SER A 316 -21.84 -47.79 40.97
CA SER A 316 -20.53 -47.88 41.62
C SER A 316 -19.41 -47.13 40.89
N THR A 317 -19.69 -46.60 39.70
CA THR A 317 -18.71 -45.94 38.80
C THR A 317 -18.99 -44.45 38.60
N GLU A 318 -18.04 -43.72 38.00
CA GLU A 318 -18.26 -42.35 37.51
C GLU A 318 -18.76 -42.41 36.05
N PRO A 319 -20.04 -42.06 35.76
CA PRO A 319 -20.61 -42.20 34.43
C PRO A 319 -20.32 -40.98 33.53
N HIS A 320 -19.77 -41.24 32.35
CA HIS A 320 -19.60 -40.24 31.29
C HIS A 320 -20.57 -40.50 30.14
N TYR A 321 -21.37 -39.49 29.77
CA TYR A 321 -22.48 -39.65 28.84
C TYR A 321 -22.16 -39.13 27.43
N ILE A 322 -22.20 -40.02 26.44
CA ILE A 322 -22.15 -39.69 25.02
C ILE A 322 -23.55 -39.91 24.43
N ARG A 323 -24.10 -38.92 23.73
CA ARG A 323 -25.42 -39.00 23.09
C ARG A 323 -25.28 -38.84 21.58
N CYS A 324 -25.27 -39.96 20.86
CA CYS A 324 -25.23 -39.99 19.41
C CYS A 324 -26.55 -39.47 18.81
N VAL A 325 -26.46 -38.67 17.75
CA VAL A 325 -27.62 -38.11 17.04
C VAL A 325 -27.47 -38.38 15.54
N LYS A 326 -28.47 -39.04 14.94
CA LYS A 326 -28.57 -39.30 13.51
C LYS A 326 -29.10 -38.02 12.82
N PRO A 327 -28.30 -37.32 12.00
CA PRO A 327 -28.69 -36.00 11.48
C PRO A 327 -29.75 -36.06 10.37
N ASN A 328 -29.90 -37.19 9.69
CA ASN A 328 -30.91 -37.42 8.67
C ASN A 328 -31.16 -38.92 8.47
N ASN A 329 -32.34 -39.29 7.97
CA ASN A 329 -32.69 -40.68 7.69
C ASN A 329 -32.14 -41.19 6.35
N VAL A 330 -31.75 -40.30 5.43
CA VAL A 330 -31.14 -40.63 4.13
C VAL A 330 -29.65 -41.01 4.18
N LEU A 331 -29.05 -41.05 5.39
CA LEU A 331 -27.66 -41.45 5.65
C LEU A 331 -26.58 -40.64 4.90
N LYS A 332 -26.84 -39.37 4.58
CA LYS A 332 -25.90 -38.47 3.88
C LYS A 332 -25.17 -37.53 4.85
N PRO A 333 -23.94 -37.08 4.55
CA PRO A 333 -23.31 -35.98 5.29
C PRO A 333 -24.07 -34.65 5.07
N ALA A 334 -23.87 -33.69 5.97
CA ALA A 334 -24.36 -32.30 5.92
C ALA A 334 -25.89 -32.04 5.84
N ILE A 335 -26.74 -33.06 5.65
CA ILE A 335 -28.21 -32.91 5.70
C ILE A 335 -28.68 -32.95 7.16
N PHE A 336 -29.53 -31.99 7.55
CA PHE A 336 -29.99 -31.81 8.94
C PHE A 336 -31.54 -31.80 9.02
N GLU A 337 -32.14 -32.92 9.40
CA GLU A 337 -33.59 -33.11 9.48
C GLU A 337 -34.15 -32.61 10.82
N ASN A 338 -34.42 -31.29 10.91
CA ASN A 338 -34.89 -30.60 12.12
C ASN A 338 -35.89 -31.40 12.99
N ALA A 339 -36.96 -31.94 12.40
CA ALA A 339 -37.98 -32.68 13.14
C ALA A 339 -37.44 -33.96 13.78
N ASN A 340 -36.69 -34.77 13.02
CA ASN A 340 -36.12 -36.03 13.49
C ASN A 340 -35.01 -35.80 14.51
N ILE A 341 -34.26 -34.69 14.41
CA ILE A 341 -33.24 -34.30 15.40
C ILE A 341 -33.90 -33.79 16.68
N ILE A 342 -34.94 -32.95 16.60
CA ILE A 342 -35.68 -32.49 17.79
C ILE A 342 -36.34 -33.67 18.53
N GLN A 343 -36.86 -34.66 17.79
CA GLN A 343 -37.37 -35.90 18.39
C GLN A 343 -36.24 -36.66 19.09
N GLN A 344 -35.08 -36.87 18.45
CA GLN A 344 -33.93 -37.53 19.08
C GLN A 344 -33.39 -36.78 20.31
N LEU A 345 -33.40 -35.44 20.33
CA LEU A 345 -32.97 -34.66 21.50
C LEU A 345 -33.95 -34.75 22.69
N ARG A 346 -35.23 -35.05 22.43
CA ARG A 346 -36.22 -35.45 23.46
C ARG A 346 -35.97 -36.89 23.92
N CYS A 347 -35.91 -37.83 22.98
CA CYS A 347 -35.67 -39.26 23.24
C CYS A 347 -34.31 -39.54 23.92
N GLY A 348 -33.29 -38.71 23.72
CA GLY A 348 -31.99 -38.80 24.38
C GLY A 348 -31.89 -38.06 25.72
N GLY A 349 -32.98 -37.48 26.23
CA GLY A 349 -33.00 -36.73 27.50
C GLY A 349 -32.24 -35.39 27.47
N VAL A 350 -31.70 -34.99 26.32
CA VAL A 350 -30.79 -33.83 26.19
C VAL A 350 -31.50 -32.51 26.49
N LEU A 351 -32.75 -32.35 26.03
CA LEU A 351 -33.53 -31.14 26.34
C LEU A 351 -33.88 -31.03 27.82
N GLU A 352 -34.04 -32.15 28.53
CA GLU A 352 -34.31 -32.15 29.97
C GLU A 352 -33.06 -31.82 30.78
N ALA A 353 -31.89 -32.33 30.37
CA ALA A 353 -30.60 -31.93 30.90
C ALA A 353 -30.40 -30.40 30.79
N ILE A 354 -30.66 -29.84 29.60
CA ILE A 354 -30.59 -28.39 29.35
C ILE A 354 -31.61 -27.64 30.21
N ARG A 355 -32.83 -28.15 30.38
CA ARG A 355 -33.86 -27.55 31.25
C ARG A 355 -33.38 -27.44 32.70
N ILE A 356 -32.76 -28.50 33.24
CA ILE A 356 -32.19 -28.52 34.59
C ILE A 356 -31.01 -27.54 34.71
N SER A 357 -30.05 -27.57 33.78
CA SER A 357 -28.92 -26.64 33.78
C SER A 357 -29.34 -25.17 33.66
N CYS A 358 -30.38 -24.86 32.86
CA CYS A 358 -30.93 -23.51 32.72
C CYS A 358 -31.74 -23.05 33.94
N ALA A 359 -32.36 -23.96 34.70
CA ALA A 359 -33.01 -23.67 35.98
C ALA A 359 -31.99 -23.38 37.10
N GLY A 360 -30.76 -23.89 36.97
CA GLY A 360 -29.60 -23.53 37.77
C GLY A 360 -28.83 -22.31 37.23
N TYR A 361 -27.50 -22.38 37.30
CA TYR A 361 -26.59 -21.37 36.77
C TYR A 361 -25.79 -21.97 35.61
N PRO A 362 -26.29 -21.89 34.36
CA PRO A 362 -25.70 -22.58 33.21
C PRO A 362 -24.39 -21.93 32.73
N THR A 363 -24.11 -20.68 33.11
CA THR A 363 -22.89 -19.99 32.72
C THR A 363 -21.99 -19.75 33.92
N ARG A 364 -20.75 -20.26 33.84
CA ARG A 364 -19.76 -20.25 34.91
C ARG A 364 -18.44 -19.72 34.34
N ARG A 365 -17.76 -18.84 35.06
CA ARG A 365 -16.45 -18.28 34.70
C ARG A 365 -15.59 -18.11 35.94
N THR A 366 -14.30 -18.40 35.87
CA THR A 366 -13.36 -18.02 36.94
C THR A 366 -13.31 -16.50 37.06
N PHE A 367 -12.92 -15.95 38.21
CA PHE A 367 -12.82 -14.50 38.38
C PHE A 367 -11.88 -13.87 37.34
N TYR A 368 -10.71 -14.47 37.10
CA TYR A 368 -9.79 -14.08 36.03
C TYR A 368 -10.45 -14.05 34.63
N GLU A 369 -11.16 -15.10 34.22
CA GLU A 369 -11.88 -15.12 32.92
C GLU A 369 -12.94 -14.02 32.82
N PHE A 370 -13.65 -13.76 33.93
CA PHE A 370 -14.67 -12.74 33.99
C PHE A 370 -14.08 -11.34 33.91
N LEU A 371 -13.06 -11.02 34.71
CA LEU A 371 -12.39 -9.72 34.74
C LEU A 371 -11.68 -9.40 33.43
N HIS A 372 -10.95 -10.36 32.85
CA HIS A 372 -10.27 -10.19 31.56
C HIS A 372 -11.27 -9.91 30.42
N ARG A 373 -12.48 -10.50 30.46
CA ARG A 373 -13.53 -10.23 29.46
C ARG A 373 -14.28 -8.92 29.73
N PHE A 374 -14.71 -8.67 30.97
CA PHE A 374 -15.73 -7.67 31.31
C PHE A 374 -15.26 -6.49 32.14
N GLY A 375 -14.02 -6.46 32.64
CA GLY A 375 -13.50 -5.30 33.38
C GLY A 375 -13.48 -3.99 32.57
N VAL A 376 -13.54 -4.05 31.24
CA VAL A 376 -13.76 -2.89 30.35
C VAL A 376 -15.11 -2.18 30.58
N LEU A 377 -16.09 -2.84 31.22
CA LEU A 377 -17.37 -2.22 31.64
C LEU A 377 -17.20 -1.31 32.88
N ALA A 378 -16.12 -1.49 33.64
CA ALA A 378 -15.79 -0.67 34.79
C ALA A 378 -14.27 -0.51 34.98
N PRO A 379 -13.60 0.26 34.12
CA PRO A 379 -12.16 0.51 34.22
C PRO A 379 -11.75 1.11 35.58
N GLU A 380 -12.66 1.81 36.27
CA GLU A 380 -12.42 2.36 37.60
C GLU A 380 -12.32 1.29 38.70
N ILE A 381 -12.90 0.10 38.50
CA ILE A 381 -12.80 -1.03 39.43
C ILE A 381 -11.47 -1.76 39.24
N LEU A 382 -11.06 -1.99 37.97
CA LEU A 382 -9.75 -2.53 37.62
C LEU A 382 -8.58 -1.63 38.05
N ALA A 383 -8.81 -0.32 38.21
CA ALA A 383 -7.78 0.64 38.61
C ALA A 383 -7.47 0.64 40.12
N GLY A 384 -8.26 -0.08 40.94
CA GLY A 384 -8.01 -0.26 42.37
C GLY A 384 -7.57 -1.68 42.70
N ASN A 385 -6.72 -1.83 43.73
CA ASN A 385 -6.34 -3.13 44.29
C ASN A 385 -7.51 -3.75 45.08
N HIS A 386 -8.53 -4.18 44.37
CA HIS A 386 -9.62 -5.02 44.87
C HIS A 386 -9.25 -6.49 44.70
N ASP A 387 -9.73 -7.36 45.60
CA ASP A 387 -9.68 -8.81 45.39
C ASP A 387 -10.53 -9.20 44.15
N ASP A 388 -10.10 -10.23 43.43
CA ASP A 388 -10.69 -10.68 42.17
C ASP A 388 -12.20 -10.98 42.30
N LYS A 389 -12.61 -11.57 43.44
CA LYS A 389 -14.00 -11.84 43.80
C LYS A 389 -14.82 -10.56 43.99
N VAL A 390 -14.23 -9.57 44.67
CA VAL A 390 -14.85 -8.26 44.94
C VAL A 390 -14.95 -7.43 43.66
N ALA A 391 -13.93 -7.44 42.81
CA ALA A 391 -13.96 -6.77 41.52
C ALA A 391 -15.07 -7.35 40.61
N CYS A 392 -15.26 -8.68 40.60
CA CYS A 392 -16.38 -9.32 39.89
C CYS A 392 -17.74 -8.85 40.43
N GLN A 393 -17.92 -8.85 41.75
CA GLN A 393 -19.15 -8.37 42.41
C GLN A 393 -19.48 -6.94 41.99
N MET A 394 -18.53 -6.01 42.16
CA MET A 394 -18.75 -4.59 41.87
C MET A 394 -19.04 -4.31 40.39
N ILE A 395 -18.48 -5.09 39.45
CA ILE A 395 -18.83 -4.98 38.01
C ILE A 395 -20.28 -5.39 37.79
N LEU A 396 -20.74 -6.50 38.39
CA LEU A 396 -22.10 -7.03 38.20
C LEU A 396 -23.15 -6.11 38.84
N ASP A 397 -22.87 -5.58 40.04
CA ASP A 397 -23.69 -4.57 40.71
C ASP A 397 -23.80 -3.29 39.87
N LYS A 398 -22.67 -2.78 39.33
CA LYS A 398 -22.65 -1.58 38.47
C LYS A 398 -23.45 -1.80 37.17
N MET A 399 -23.49 -3.02 36.64
CA MET A 399 -24.32 -3.37 35.48
C MET A 399 -25.80 -3.59 35.84
N GLY A 400 -26.17 -3.60 37.12
CA GLY A 400 -27.56 -3.74 37.59
C GLY A 400 -28.16 -5.14 37.42
N LEU A 401 -27.31 -6.16 37.23
CA LEU A 401 -27.74 -7.55 37.05
C LEU A 401 -28.37 -8.10 38.34
N LYS A 402 -29.36 -8.99 38.21
CA LYS A 402 -30.09 -9.57 39.35
C LYS A 402 -30.07 -11.09 39.31
N GLY A 403 -29.92 -11.73 40.47
CA GLY A 403 -30.00 -13.19 40.59
C GLY A 403 -28.80 -13.96 40.02
N TYR A 404 -27.64 -13.31 39.87
CA TYR A 404 -26.34 -13.99 39.77
C TYR A 404 -25.89 -14.49 41.16
N GLN A 405 -24.83 -15.30 41.19
CA GLN A 405 -24.15 -15.74 42.41
C GLN A 405 -22.63 -15.69 42.23
N ILE A 406 -21.90 -15.59 43.34
CA ILE A 406 -20.44 -15.59 43.36
C ILE A 406 -19.95 -16.63 44.35
N GLY A 407 -19.30 -17.67 43.82
CA GLY A 407 -18.78 -18.79 44.59
C GLY A 407 -17.43 -18.50 45.26
N LYS A 408 -16.61 -19.54 45.43
CA LYS A 408 -15.24 -19.43 45.94
C LYS A 408 -14.22 -19.11 44.85
N THR A 409 -14.42 -19.62 43.64
CA THR A 409 -13.47 -19.48 42.52
C THR A 409 -14.10 -18.93 41.24
N LYS A 410 -15.44 -18.92 41.15
CA LYS A 410 -16.18 -18.60 39.93
C LYS A 410 -17.37 -17.65 40.15
N VAL A 411 -17.68 -16.88 39.11
CA VAL A 411 -18.95 -16.17 38.92
C VAL A 411 -19.96 -17.13 38.28
N PHE A 412 -21.18 -17.15 38.80
CA PHE A 412 -22.29 -17.99 38.34
C PHE A 412 -23.45 -17.12 37.85
N LEU A 413 -23.79 -17.27 36.57
CA LEU A 413 -24.74 -16.42 35.85
C LEU A 413 -25.93 -17.23 35.33
N ARG A 414 -27.11 -16.62 35.34
CA ARG A 414 -28.34 -17.18 34.76
C ARG A 414 -28.30 -17.10 33.23
N ALA A 415 -29.17 -17.87 32.57
CA ALA A 415 -29.35 -17.82 31.13
C ALA A 415 -29.59 -16.37 30.64
N GLY A 416 -28.98 -16.00 29.51
CA GLY A 416 -29.08 -14.66 28.92
C GLY A 416 -28.14 -13.60 29.51
N GLN A 417 -27.76 -13.66 30.79
CA GLN A 417 -26.98 -12.58 31.44
C GLN A 417 -25.59 -12.36 30.83
N MET A 418 -24.94 -13.44 30.36
CA MET A 418 -23.68 -13.36 29.60
C MET A 418 -23.84 -12.57 28.29
N ALA A 419 -24.98 -12.72 27.60
CA ALA A 419 -25.27 -12.00 26.36
C ALA A 419 -25.58 -10.52 26.62
N GLU A 420 -26.22 -10.19 27.75
CA GLU A 420 -26.39 -8.79 28.16
C GLU A 420 -25.03 -8.13 28.44
N LEU A 421 -24.15 -8.79 29.20
CA LEU A 421 -22.79 -8.30 29.46
C LEU A 421 -21.97 -8.11 28.17
N ASP A 422 -22.04 -9.07 27.23
CA ASP A 422 -21.38 -8.94 25.93
C ASP A 422 -21.97 -7.81 25.06
N ALA A 423 -23.29 -7.55 25.14
CA ALA A 423 -23.93 -6.43 24.44
C ALA A 423 -23.46 -5.07 25.00
N ARG A 424 -23.44 -4.90 26.34
CA ARG A 424 -22.86 -3.72 27.00
C ARG A 424 -21.39 -3.53 26.61
N ARG A 425 -20.62 -4.64 26.55
CA ARG A 425 -19.21 -4.64 26.20
C ARG A 425 -18.99 -4.19 24.75
N ALA A 426 -19.82 -4.65 23.82
CA ALA A 426 -19.80 -4.21 22.42
C ALA A 426 -20.12 -2.72 22.28
N GLU A 427 -21.06 -2.18 23.06
CA GLU A 427 -21.38 -0.75 23.09
C GLU A 427 -20.19 0.09 23.56
N VAL A 428 -19.57 -0.25 24.69
CA VAL A 428 -18.40 0.46 25.24
C VAL A 428 -17.22 0.44 24.26
N LEU A 429 -16.90 -0.73 23.70
CA LEU A 429 -15.82 -0.87 22.71
C LEU A 429 -16.12 -0.10 21.42
N GLY A 430 -17.37 -0.10 20.96
CA GLY A 430 -17.81 0.69 19.81
C GLY A 430 -17.66 2.20 20.03
N ASN A 431 -17.99 2.69 21.22
CA ASN A 431 -17.84 4.11 21.58
C ASN A 431 -16.36 4.53 21.75
N ALA A 432 -15.51 3.64 22.29
CA ALA A 432 -14.06 3.84 22.31
C ALA A 432 -13.48 3.90 20.88
N ALA A 433 -13.85 2.95 20.02
CA ALA A 433 -13.42 2.91 18.62
C ALA A 433 -13.84 4.18 17.84
N ARG A 434 -15.11 4.61 17.98
CA ARG A 434 -15.60 5.88 17.40
C ARG A 434 -14.76 7.08 17.85
N THR A 435 -14.38 7.14 19.12
CA THR A 435 -13.59 8.23 19.69
C THR A 435 -12.17 8.27 19.14
N ILE A 436 -11.50 7.12 19.05
CA ILE A 436 -10.16 6.98 18.45
C ILE A 436 -10.20 7.32 16.96
N GLN A 437 -11.16 6.76 16.21
CA GLN A 437 -11.35 7.04 14.78
C GLN A 437 -11.60 8.53 14.52
N ARG A 438 -12.42 9.20 15.34
CA ARG A 438 -12.63 10.66 15.27
C ARG A 438 -11.32 11.41 15.45
N GLN A 439 -10.54 11.10 16.49
CA GLN A 439 -9.30 11.81 16.77
C GLN A 439 -8.25 11.62 15.68
N ILE A 440 -8.10 10.39 15.15
CA ILE A 440 -7.18 10.08 14.05
C ILE A 440 -7.61 10.79 12.76
N ARG A 441 -8.90 10.78 12.41
CA ARG A 441 -9.43 11.50 11.22
C ARG A 441 -9.18 13.01 11.33
N THR A 442 -9.42 13.61 12.49
CA THR A 442 -9.10 15.03 12.74
C THR A 442 -7.60 15.31 12.59
N TYR A 443 -6.73 14.44 13.10
CA TYR A 443 -5.28 14.59 12.99
C TYR A 443 -4.78 14.48 11.54
N ILE A 444 -5.30 13.53 10.76
CA ILE A 444 -4.99 13.36 9.34
C ILE A 444 -5.41 14.63 8.56
N ALA A 445 -6.67 15.06 8.70
CA ALA A 445 -7.17 16.26 8.03
C ALA A 445 -6.40 17.54 8.42
N TRP A 446 -5.95 17.65 9.68
CA TRP A 446 -5.11 18.76 10.14
C TRP A 446 -3.69 18.73 9.53
N LYS A 447 -3.09 17.54 9.40
CA LYS A 447 -1.80 17.33 8.74
C LYS A 447 -1.88 17.70 7.25
N GLU A 448 -2.93 17.24 6.57
CA GLU A 448 -3.22 17.55 5.16
C GLU A 448 -3.46 19.06 4.95
N PHE A 449 -4.28 19.69 5.79
CA PHE A 449 -4.51 21.13 5.76
C PHE A 449 -3.21 21.94 5.93
N ILE A 450 -2.31 21.51 6.84
CA ILE A 450 -1.00 22.17 7.01
C ILE A 450 -0.10 21.98 5.78
N ALA A 451 -0.09 20.80 5.16
CA ALA A 451 0.65 20.57 3.92
C ALA A 451 0.13 21.45 2.77
N LEU A 452 -1.20 21.49 2.58
CA LEU A 452 -1.86 22.35 1.59
C LEU A 452 -1.59 23.84 1.85
N ARG A 453 -1.65 24.29 3.11
CA ARG A 453 -1.35 25.67 3.49
C ARG A 453 0.11 26.04 3.21
N LYS A 454 1.07 25.13 3.45
CA LYS A 454 2.49 25.34 3.09
C LYS A 454 2.66 25.47 1.57
N ALA A 455 2.06 24.57 0.79
CA ALA A 455 2.11 24.62 -0.67
C ALA A 455 1.49 25.92 -1.23
N ALA A 456 0.33 26.34 -0.69
CA ALA A 456 -0.31 27.61 -1.07
C ALA A 456 0.57 28.83 -0.75
N ILE A 457 1.22 28.87 0.42
CA ILE A 457 2.14 29.96 0.80
C ILE A 457 3.36 30.00 -0.14
N MET A 458 3.93 28.85 -0.50
CA MET A 458 5.05 28.76 -1.47
C MET A 458 4.66 29.23 -2.87
N LEU A 459 3.47 28.84 -3.36
CA LEU A 459 2.95 29.32 -4.64
C LEU A 459 2.71 30.84 -4.61
N GLN A 460 2.14 31.36 -3.54
CA GLN A 460 1.90 32.80 -3.38
C GLN A 460 3.19 33.62 -3.25
N SER A 461 4.23 33.11 -2.56
CA SER A 461 5.51 33.82 -2.46
C SER A 461 6.21 33.89 -3.82
N HIS A 462 6.19 32.80 -4.59
CA HIS A 462 6.71 32.78 -5.96
C HIS A 462 5.95 33.76 -6.87
N TRP A 463 4.62 33.79 -6.83
CA TRP A 463 3.81 34.76 -7.58
C TRP A 463 4.07 36.22 -7.19
N ARG A 464 4.22 36.52 -5.89
CA ARG A 464 4.63 37.85 -5.41
C ARG A 464 6.03 38.23 -5.95
N GLY A 465 6.96 37.28 -6.01
CA GLY A 465 8.27 37.44 -6.64
C GLY A 465 8.18 37.77 -8.14
N ILE A 466 7.39 37.00 -8.91
CA ILE A 466 7.16 37.26 -10.35
C ILE A 466 6.59 38.67 -10.58
N LEU A 467 5.60 39.09 -9.77
CA LEU A 467 5.02 40.43 -9.83
C LEU A 467 6.06 41.52 -9.56
N ALA A 468 6.90 41.36 -8.53
CA ALA A 468 7.97 42.30 -8.22
C ALA A 468 9.02 42.38 -9.34
N CYS A 469 9.45 41.23 -9.89
CA CYS A 469 10.37 41.18 -11.02
C CYS A 469 9.81 41.85 -12.27
N LYS A 470 8.52 41.64 -12.59
CA LYS A 470 7.84 42.26 -13.74
C LYS A 470 7.73 43.78 -13.59
N LEU A 471 7.42 44.27 -12.38
CA LEU A 471 7.41 45.71 -12.06
C LEU A 471 8.82 46.31 -12.16
N TYR A 472 9.83 45.66 -11.58
CA TYR A 472 11.23 46.08 -11.69
C TYR A 472 11.69 46.13 -13.16
N GLU A 473 11.29 45.18 -14.00
CA GLU A 473 11.66 45.20 -15.41
C GLU A 473 11.02 46.38 -16.16
N GLN A 474 9.75 46.70 -15.88
CA GLN A 474 9.09 47.89 -16.42
C GLN A 474 9.83 49.18 -16.01
N LEU A 475 10.17 49.33 -14.72
CA LEU A 475 10.95 50.45 -14.20
C LEU A 475 12.34 50.53 -14.85
N ARG A 476 13.03 49.40 -15.02
CA ARG A 476 14.34 49.31 -15.67
C ARG A 476 14.28 49.70 -17.15
N ARG A 477 13.25 49.25 -17.88
CA ARG A 477 13.00 49.64 -19.28
C ARG A 477 12.72 51.14 -19.39
N GLY A 478 11.90 51.71 -18.50
CA GLY A 478 11.64 53.15 -18.43
C GLY A 478 12.89 53.99 -18.13
N ALA A 479 13.67 53.59 -17.13
CA ALA A 479 14.93 54.25 -16.78
C ALA A 479 15.98 54.17 -17.91
N ALA A 480 16.06 53.04 -18.62
CA ALA A 480 16.92 52.88 -19.78
C ALA A 480 16.50 53.80 -20.94
N ALA A 481 15.19 53.86 -21.26
CA ALA A 481 14.66 54.76 -22.28
C ALA A 481 14.94 56.24 -21.94
N LEU A 482 14.71 56.66 -20.69
CA LEU A 482 15.05 58.02 -20.23
C LEU A 482 16.56 58.31 -20.30
N LYS A 483 17.43 57.34 -19.97
CA LYS A 483 18.89 57.50 -20.07
C LYS A 483 19.35 57.67 -21.52
N ILE A 484 18.78 56.90 -22.46
CA ILE A 484 19.03 57.02 -23.90
C ILE A 484 18.55 58.38 -24.42
N GLN A 485 17.29 58.74 -24.16
CA GLN A 485 16.69 60.02 -24.58
C GLN A 485 17.46 61.23 -24.02
N LYS A 486 17.85 61.20 -22.74
CA LYS A 486 18.66 62.26 -22.10
C LYS A 486 20.01 62.42 -22.78
N ASN A 487 20.72 61.32 -23.02
CA ASN A 487 22.04 61.37 -23.64
C ASN A 487 21.97 61.81 -25.11
N PHE A 488 20.97 61.34 -25.87
CA PHE A 488 20.76 61.74 -27.25
C PHE A 488 20.40 63.22 -27.41
N ARG A 489 19.45 63.74 -26.60
CA ARG A 489 19.12 65.17 -26.55
C ARG A 489 20.33 66.02 -26.15
N ARG A 490 21.13 65.56 -25.18
CA ARG A 490 22.40 66.22 -24.78
C ARG A 490 23.43 66.24 -25.91
N HIS A 491 23.51 65.16 -26.70
CA HIS A 491 24.44 65.07 -27.83
C HIS A 491 24.10 66.10 -28.92
N ILE A 492 22.85 66.10 -29.41
CA ILE A 492 22.37 67.06 -30.43
C ILE A 492 22.56 68.51 -29.96
N ALA A 493 22.16 68.83 -28.71
CA ALA A 493 22.32 70.18 -28.17
C ALA A 493 23.81 70.60 -28.05
N ARG A 494 24.70 69.67 -27.68
CA ARG A 494 26.14 69.92 -27.60
C ARG A 494 26.76 70.10 -28.98
N GLU A 495 26.37 69.29 -29.96
CA GLU A 495 26.84 69.36 -31.34
C GLU A 495 26.45 70.70 -31.97
N SER A 496 25.17 71.07 -31.90
CA SER A 496 24.67 72.37 -32.36
C SER A 496 25.43 73.55 -31.74
N TYR A 497 25.62 73.54 -30.42
CA TYR A 497 26.40 74.58 -29.72
C TYR A 497 27.89 74.59 -30.14
N LEU A 498 28.52 73.42 -30.32
CA LEU A 498 29.92 73.35 -30.75
C LEU A 498 30.11 73.91 -32.16
N THR A 499 29.21 73.59 -33.09
CA THR A 499 29.21 74.13 -34.45
C THR A 499 29.08 75.66 -34.43
N VAL A 500 28.08 76.22 -33.73
CA VAL A 500 27.91 77.67 -33.58
C VAL A 500 29.15 78.33 -32.95
N ARG A 501 29.72 77.73 -31.90
CA ARG A 501 30.94 78.23 -31.23
C ARG A 501 32.17 78.18 -32.15
N GLN A 502 32.29 77.16 -33.01
CA GLN A 502 33.38 77.03 -33.97
C GLN A 502 33.25 78.06 -35.09
N SER A 503 32.06 78.27 -35.64
CA SER A 503 31.78 79.36 -36.58
C SER A 503 32.09 80.73 -35.98
N ALA A 504 31.65 81.00 -34.74
CA ALA A 504 31.93 82.26 -34.04
C ALA A 504 33.43 82.46 -33.79
N THR A 505 34.15 81.41 -33.42
CA THR A 505 35.61 81.46 -33.20
C THR A 505 36.35 81.77 -34.51
N THR A 506 36.00 81.11 -35.62
CA THR A 506 36.58 81.36 -36.95
C THR A 506 36.29 82.79 -37.44
N LEU A 507 35.10 83.32 -37.16
CA LEU A 507 34.77 84.72 -37.46
C LEU A 507 35.61 85.69 -36.61
N GLN A 508 35.75 85.43 -35.32
CA GLN A 508 36.54 86.27 -34.40
C GLN A 508 38.04 86.26 -34.73
N THR A 509 38.64 85.12 -35.12
CA THR A 509 40.04 85.07 -35.55
C THR A 509 40.24 85.82 -36.86
N GLY A 510 39.32 85.70 -37.82
CA GLY A 510 39.30 86.49 -39.05
C GLY A 510 39.26 87.99 -38.79
N LEU A 511 38.33 88.45 -37.94
CA LEU A 511 38.18 89.86 -37.56
C LEU A 511 39.43 90.40 -36.82
N ARG A 512 39.96 89.66 -35.84
CA ARG A 512 41.21 90.05 -35.13
C ARG A 512 42.40 90.16 -36.09
N ALA A 513 42.54 89.22 -37.03
CA ALA A 513 43.57 89.26 -38.06
C ALA A 513 43.39 90.45 -39.03
N MET A 514 42.14 90.80 -39.37
CA MET A 514 41.84 91.99 -40.18
C MET A 514 42.23 93.29 -39.47
N THR A 515 41.88 93.45 -38.19
CA THR A 515 42.26 94.63 -37.39
C THR A 515 43.79 94.77 -37.31
N ALA A 516 44.51 93.69 -37.00
CA ALA A 516 45.97 93.70 -36.95
C ALA A 516 46.62 94.03 -38.32
N ARG A 517 46.05 93.52 -39.43
CA ARG A 517 46.51 93.84 -40.80
C ARG A 517 46.24 95.29 -41.19
N ASN A 518 45.15 95.90 -40.71
CA ASN A 518 44.85 97.31 -40.95
C ASN A 518 45.80 98.23 -40.17
N GLU A 519 46.04 97.93 -38.89
CA GLU A 519 47.03 98.64 -38.06
C GLU A 519 48.45 98.55 -38.65
N PHE A 520 48.87 97.36 -39.10
CA PHE A 520 50.14 97.20 -39.80
C PHE A 520 50.21 97.99 -41.12
N ARG A 521 49.11 98.05 -41.89
CA ARG A 521 49.03 98.84 -43.13
C ARG A 521 49.19 100.33 -42.85
N PHE A 522 48.52 100.85 -41.83
CA PHE A 522 48.65 102.24 -41.38
C PHE A 522 50.10 102.55 -40.97
N ARG A 523 50.71 101.72 -40.10
CA ARG A 523 52.14 101.87 -39.71
C ARG A 523 53.09 101.84 -40.92
N LYS A 524 52.82 100.99 -41.93
CA LYS A 524 53.60 100.94 -43.17
C LYS A 524 53.46 102.22 -44.00
N GLN A 525 52.26 102.78 -44.11
CA GLN A 525 52.02 104.07 -44.78
C GLN A 525 52.74 105.22 -44.05
N THR A 526 52.62 105.31 -42.72
CA THR A 526 53.31 106.32 -41.91
C THR A 526 54.83 106.21 -42.04
N LYS A 527 55.40 104.99 -42.01
CA LYS A 527 56.84 104.79 -42.22
C LYS A 527 57.28 105.21 -43.63
N ALA A 528 56.49 104.94 -44.67
CA ALA A 528 56.77 105.41 -46.03
C ALA A 528 56.73 106.94 -46.14
N ALA A 529 55.74 107.59 -45.52
CA ALA A 529 55.64 109.04 -45.48
C ALA A 529 56.86 109.69 -44.79
N ILE A 530 57.32 109.14 -43.66
CA ILE A 530 58.53 109.60 -42.96
C ILE A 530 59.78 109.48 -43.85
N ILE A 531 59.93 108.38 -44.60
CA ILE A 531 61.06 108.17 -45.53
C ILE A 531 61.03 109.23 -46.65
N ILE A 532 59.86 109.50 -47.24
CA ILE A 532 59.70 110.53 -48.29
C ILE A 532 60.01 111.93 -47.74
N GLN A 533 59.50 112.26 -46.55
CA GLN A 533 59.79 113.54 -45.87
C GLN A 533 61.28 113.71 -45.56
N ALA A 534 61.96 112.66 -45.11
CA ALA A 534 63.40 112.68 -44.85
C ALA A 534 64.22 112.86 -46.14
N ALA A 535 63.87 112.16 -47.22
CA ALA A 535 64.51 112.30 -48.53
C ALA A 535 64.33 113.72 -49.09
N PHE A 536 63.13 114.31 -48.98
CA PHE A 536 62.87 115.68 -49.40
C PHE A 536 63.70 116.71 -48.59
N ARG A 537 63.73 116.59 -47.26
CA ARG A 537 64.55 117.45 -46.39
C ARG A 537 66.04 117.38 -46.75
N CYS A 538 66.55 116.18 -47.04
CA CYS A 538 67.92 115.97 -47.51
C CYS A 538 68.17 116.67 -48.87
N HIS A 539 67.25 116.54 -49.83
CA HIS A 539 67.36 117.17 -51.13
C HIS A 539 67.38 118.71 -51.05
N VAL A 540 66.55 119.32 -50.19
CA VAL A 540 66.55 120.76 -49.95
C VAL A 540 67.90 121.25 -49.43
N ALA A 541 68.48 120.57 -48.42
CA ALA A 541 69.80 120.90 -47.89
C ALA A 541 70.92 120.74 -48.94
N TYR A 542 70.88 119.67 -49.73
CA TYR A 542 71.84 119.42 -50.82
C TYR A 542 71.76 120.50 -51.92
N SER A 543 70.55 120.92 -52.30
CA SER A 543 70.32 121.97 -53.29
C SER A 543 70.87 123.32 -52.82
N TYR A 544 70.63 123.69 -51.55
CA TYR A 544 71.20 124.89 -50.94
C TYR A 544 72.73 124.88 -50.94
N TYR A 545 73.35 123.77 -50.52
CA TYR A 545 74.81 123.59 -50.58
C TYR A 545 75.36 123.73 -52.01
N LYS A 546 74.70 123.12 -53.01
CA LYS A 546 75.11 123.23 -54.42
C LYS A 546 74.99 124.65 -54.97
N SER A 547 74.00 125.42 -54.53
CA SER A 547 73.86 126.84 -54.87
C SER A 547 75.01 127.67 -54.29
N LEU A 548 75.31 127.49 -53.00
CA LEU A 548 76.40 128.17 -52.29
C LEU A 548 77.77 127.85 -52.90
N GLN A 549 78.02 126.59 -53.27
CA GLN A 549 79.23 126.15 -53.97
C GLN A 549 79.42 126.87 -55.32
N LYS A 550 78.34 127.02 -56.11
CA LYS A 550 78.39 127.77 -57.38
C LYS A 550 78.69 129.26 -57.15
N ALA A 551 78.00 129.91 -56.21
CA ALA A 551 78.20 131.32 -55.89
C ALA A 551 79.64 131.63 -55.45
N ALA A 552 80.22 130.76 -54.60
CA ALA A 552 81.61 130.86 -54.18
C ALA A 552 82.60 130.76 -55.36
N LEU A 553 82.43 129.75 -56.23
CA LEU A 553 83.27 129.56 -57.42
C LEU A 553 83.19 130.76 -58.39
N THR A 554 81.99 131.25 -58.70
CA THR A 554 81.81 132.42 -59.58
C THR A 554 82.53 133.65 -59.02
N THR A 555 82.43 133.87 -57.70
CA THR A 555 83.09 134.99 -57.01
C THR A 555 84.62 134.86 -57.06
N GLN A 556 85.15 133.66 -56.78
CA GLN A 556 86.60 133.38 -56.84
C GLN A 556 87.17 133.55 -58.25
N CYS A 557 86.47 133.07 -59.29
CA CYS A 557 86.84 133.28 -60.69
C CYS A 557 86.82 134.76 -61.08
N GLY A 558 85.81 135.51 -60.64
CA GLY A 558 85.72 136.96 -60.83
C GLY A 558 86.90 137.70 -60.19
N TRP A 559 87.28 137.34 -58.96
CA TRP A 559 88.42 137.93 -58.26
C TRP A 559 89.76 137.64 -58.96
N ARG A 560 90.04 136.38 -59.31
CA ARG A 560 91.25 135.98 -60.06
C ARG A 560 91.39 136.75 -61.38
N ARG A 561 90.30 136.93 -62.12
CA ARG A 561 90.26 137.72 -63.37
C ARG A 561 90.54 139.22 -63.14
N ARG A 562 90.23 139.74 -61.95
CA ARG A 562 90.48 141.14 -61.54
C ARG A 562 91.95 141.38 -61.17
N VAL A 563 92.61 140.40 -60.56
CA VAL A 563 94.04 140.44 -60.21
C VAL A 563 94.91 140.43 -61.48
N ALA A 564 94.74 139.44 -62.37
CA ALA A 564 95.52 139.35 -63.61
C ALA A 564 95.38 140.61 -64.51
N ARG A 565 94.18 141.21 -64.56
CA ARG A 565 93.94 142.49 -65.26
C ARG A 565 94.60 143.70 -64.61
N ARG A 566 95.03 143.62 -63.35
CA ARG A 566 95.78 144.66 -62.62
C ARG A 566 97.29 144.52 -62.87
N GLU A 567 97.80 143.29 -62.91
CA GLU A 567 99.21 142.98 -63.22
C GLU A 567 99.57 143.32 -64.67
N LEU A 568 98.72 142.94 -65.64
CA LEU A 568 98.94 143.27 -67.05
C LEU A 568 99.00 144.78 -67.31
N ARG A 569 98.37 145.61 -66.48
CA ARG A 569 98.50 147.08 -66.54
C ARG A 569 99.85 147.54 -66.02
N LYS A 570 100.33 147.02 -64.89
CA LYS A 570 101.69 147.35 -64.36
C LYS A 570 102.77 147.03 -65.40
N LEU A 571 102.74 145.83 -65.99
CA LEU A 571 103.72 145.41 -66.98
C LEU A 571 103.68 146.25 -68.28
N LYS A 572 102.49 146.70 -68.71
CA LYS A 572 102.37 147.61 -69.88
C LYS A 572 102.75 149.07 -69.61
N MET A 573 102.83 149.50 -68.35
CA MET A 573 103.39 150.82 -67.99
C MET A 573 104.92 150.77 -68.04
N ALA A 574 105.53 149.80 -67.34
CA ALA A 574 106.99 149.65 -67.26
C ALA A 574 107.66 149.50 -68.64
N ALA A 575 106.99 148.85 -69.59
CA ALA A 575 107.49 148.69 -70.97
C ALA A 575 107.49 149.98 -71.83
N ARG A 576 107.06 151.13 -71.29
CA ARG A 576 107.09 152.43 -72.00
C ARG A 576 108.14 153.40 -71.46
N GLU A 577 108.68 153.18 -70.26
CA GLU A 577 109.57 154.14 -69.58
C GLU A 577 111.03 154.04 -70.06
N THR A 578 111.47 152.87 -70.51
CA THR A 578 112.86 152.64 -70.96
C THR A 578 113.21 153.24 -72.32
N GLY A 579 112.23 153.53 -73.17
CA GLY A 579 112.46 154.28 -74.42
C GLY A 579 112.70 155.78 -74.16
N ALA A 580 111.83 156.39 -73.35
CA ALA A 580 111.88 157.81 -73.01
C ALA A 580 113.15 158.21 -72.22
N LEU A 581 113.74 157.28 -71.47
CA LEU A 581 114.99 157.51 -70.72
C LEU A 581 116.20 157.79 -71.62
N LYS A 582 116.21 157.34 -72.88
CA LYS A 582 117.32 157.59 -73.81
C LYS A 582 117.27 159.03 -74.35
N GLU A 583 116.09 159.49 -74.80
CA GLU A 583 115.88 160.87 -75.27
C GLU A 583 115.95 161.94 -74.15
N ALA A 584 116.06 161.52 -72.88
CA ALA A 584 116.01 162.40 -71.71
C ALA A 584 117.36 162.94 -71.25
N LYS A 585 118.51 162.33 -71.64
CA LYS A 585 119.84 162.77 -71.14
C LYS A 585 120.91 163.11 -72.18
N ASP A 586 120.69 162.82 -73.46
CA ASP A 586 121.29 163.57 -74.58
C ASP A 586 120.89 165.09 -74.50
N LYS A 587 119.80 165.38 -73.77
CA LYS A 587 119.35 166.74 -73.37
C LYS A 587 120.02 167.28 -72.09
N LEU A 588 120.79 166.47 -71.36
CA LEU A 588 121.57 166.92 -70.21
C LEU A 588 123.02 167.19 -70.59
N GLU A 589 123.59 166.40 -71.52
CA GLU A 589 124.89 166.72 -72.14
C GLU A 589 124.87 168.15 -72.70
N LYS A 590 123.86 168.47 -73.51
CA LYS A 590 123.63 169.81 -74.07
C LYS A 590 123.35 170.93 -73.05
N ARG A 591 123.01 170.61 -71.80
CA ARG A 591 122.89 171.60 -70.71
C ARG A 591 124.14 171.69 -69.83
N VAL A 592 125.00 170.68 -69.83
CA VAL A 592 126.34 170.79 -69.25
C VAL A 592 127.25 171.58 -70.19
N GLU A 593 127.14 171.39 -71.51
CA GLU A 593 127.82 172.23 -72.53
C GLU A 593 127.46 173.73 -72.38
N GLU A 594 126.19 174.04 -72.10
CA GLU A 594 125.72 175.42 -71.85
C GLU A 594 126.26 176.01 -70.52
N LEU A 595 126.51 175.16 -69.51
CA LEU A 595 127.02 175.57 -68.19
C LEU A 595 128.56 175.60 -68.12
N THR A 596 129.27 174.82 -68.93
CA THR A 596 130.73 174.96 -69.09
C THR A 596 131.12 176.32 -69.64
N TRP A 597 130.25 176.94 -70.46
CA TRP A 597 130.50 178.23 -71.10
C TRP A 597 130.49 179.41 -70.11
N ARG A 598 129.54 179.45 -69.15
CA ARG A 598 129.44 180.57 -68.19
C ARG A 598 130.59 180.62 -67.18
N LEU A 599 131.02 179.47 -66.66
CA LEU A 599 132.11 179.44 -65.67
C LEU A 599 133.47 179.84 -66.28
N GLN A 600 133.66 179.62 -67.58
CA GLN A 600 134.85 180.07 -68.32
C GLN A 600 134.88 181.59 -68.53
N LEU A 601 133.72 182.25 -68.62
CA LEU A 601 133.62 183.71 -68.66
C LEU A 601 133.92 184.32 -67.28
N GLU A 602 133.36 183.76 -66.21
CA GLU A 602 133.50 184.27 -64.84
C GLU A 602 134.90 184.04 -64.25
N LYS A 603 135.64 182.99 -64.66
CA LYS A 603 137.03 182.80 -64.24
C LYS A 603 138.05 183.62 -65.03
N ARG A 604 137.74 184.13 -66.24
CA ARG A 604 138.60 185.14 -66.89
C ARG A 604 138.58 186.47 -66.13
N LEU A 605 137.40 186.85 -65.62
CA LEU A 605 137.30 187.98 -64.67
C LEU A 605 138.07 187.78 -63.35
N ARG A 606 138.62 186.59 -63.07
CA ARG A 606 139.61 186.39 -62.01
C ARG A 606 141.06 186.46 -62.47
N THR A 607 141.42 186.04 -63.67
CA THR A 607 142.79 186.25 -64.18
C THR A 607 143.10 187.74 -64.25
N ASP A 608 142.15 188.53 -64.72
CA ASP A 608 142.33 189.97 -64.94
C ASP A 608 142.46 190.73 -63.60
N LEU A 609 141.77 190.27 -62.55
CA LEU A 609 141.89 190.78 -61.17
C LEU A 609 143.11 190.24 -60.40
N GLU A 610 143.60 189.06 -60.75
CA GLU A 610 144.83 188.49 -60.18
C GLU A 610 146.08 189.11 -60.84
N GLU A 611 145.99 189.65 -62.07
CA GLU A 611 147.02 190.51 -62.66
C GLU A 611 147.04 191.95 -62.10
N GLU A 612 145.91 192.60 -61.80
CA GLU A 612 145.96 193.88 -61.04
C GLU A 612 146.65 193.69 -59.68
N LYS A 613 146.42 192.55 -59.01
CA LYS A 613 147.12 192.21 -57.75
C LYS A 613 148.60 191.87 -57.90
N ALA A 614 149.07 191.55 -59.10
CA ALA A 614 150.51 191.38 -59.34
C ALA A 614 151.27 192.69 -59.14
N GLN A 615 150.68 193.85 -59.47
CA GLN A 615 151.37 195.14 -59.45
C GLN A 615 151.38 195.84 -58.08
N GLU A 616 150.45 195.49 -57.17
CA GLU A 616 150.53 195.94 -55.78
C GLU A 616 151.51 195.07 -54.95
N ILE A 617 151.56 193.75 -55.19
CA ILE A 617 152.50 192.86 -54.48
C ILE A 617 153.90 192.87 -55.13
N ALA A 618 154.07 193.35 -56.36
CA ALA A 618 155.38 193.74 -56.89
C ALA A 618 156.01 194.95 -56.14
N LYS A 619 155.24 195.70 -55.32
CA LYS A 619 155.80 196.66 -54.34
C LYS A 619 156.09 196.04 -52.96
N LEU A 620 155.77 194.76 -52.75
CA LEU A 620 156.15 193.96 -51.58
C LEU A 620 157.20 192.88 -51.90
N ARG A 621 157.57 192.69 -53.18
CA ARG A 621 158.68 191.82 -53.63
C ARG A 621 159.97 192.10 -52.86
N ASP A 622 160.39 193.36 -52.86
CA ASP A 622 161.78 193.73 -52.62
C ASP A 622 162.10 193.93 -51.12
N ALA A 623 161.28 193.36 -50.24
CA ALA A 623 161.39 193.49 -48.78
C ALA A 623 161.73 192.18 -48.04
N LEU A 624 161.53 190.99 -48.64
CA LEU A 624 161.90 189.71 -47.99
C LEU A 624 162.49 188.65 -48.92
N HIS A 625 163.35 189.08 -49.84
CA HIS A 625 164.41 188.28 -50.49
C HIS A 625 165.46 187.82 -49.45
N ALA A 626 165.03 187.22 -48.33
CA ALA A 626 165.84 186.98 -47.13
C ALA A 626 165.56 185.64 -46.41
N VAL A 627 164.45 184.96 -46.71
CA VAL A 627 164.13 183.61 -46.16
C VAL A 627 164.21 182.52 -47.25
N GLU A 628 164.67 182.89 -48.46
CA GLU A 628 165.15 181.98 -49.52
C GLU A 628 166.44 181.21 -49.12
N ILE A 629 166.76 181.17 -47.82
CA ILE A 629 167.97 180.62 -47.19
C ILE A 629 167.58 179.73 -45.98
N GLN A 630 166.29 179.51 -45.70
CA GLN A 630 165.84 178.47 -44.77
C GLN A 630 164.58 177.74 -45.25
N VAL A 631 164.59 176.43 -45.50
CA VAL A 631 165.66 175.46 -45.82
C VAL A 631 164.86 174.29 -46.43
N GLU A 632 165.19 173.75 -47.61
CA GLU A 632 166.17 172.68 -47.83
C GLU A 632 166.04 171.48 -46.87
N GLU A 633 166.73 170.37 -47.16
CA GLU A 633 167.02 169.28 -46.21
C GLU A 633 165.87 168.60 -45.41
N ALA A 634 164.60 168.90 -45.70
CA ALA A 634 163.39 168.23 -45.19
C ALA A 634 162.62 167.48 -46.33
N ASN A 635 163.31 167.06 -47.39
CA ASN A 635 163.91 165.72 -47.54
C ASN A 635 162.91 164.61 -47.93
N ALA A 636 163.32 163.76 -48.86
CA ALA A 636 162.65 162.51 -49.15
C ALA A 636 162.85 161.54 -47.97
N ARG A 637 161.97 161.64 -46.96
CA ARG A 637 161.92 160.83 -45.73
C ARG A 637 160.46 160.83 -45.25
N VAL A 638 159.80 159.69 -45.05
CA VAL A 638 160.07 158.53 -44.16
C VAL A 638 159.06 158.58 -43.02
N ILE A 639 158.13 157.62 -43.07
CA ILE A 639 157.45 157.00 -41.92
C ILE A 639 156.44 157.89 -41.14
N THR A 640 155.45 157.19 -40.55
CA THR A 640 154.49 157.64 -39.51
C THR A 640 153.45 158.72 -39.84
N GLU A 641 152.19 158.40 -39.46
CA GLU A 641 151.28 159.31 -38.71
C GLU A 641 150.68 160.52 -39.48
N GLN A 642 149.58 161.19 -39.07
CA GLN A 642 148.53 161.03 -38.03
C GLN A 642 147.33 161.93 -38.50
N GLU A 643 146.07 161.85 -38.07
CA GLU A 643 145.29 160.91 -37.25
C GLU A 643 143.77 161.12 -37.50
N ALA A 644 142.93 160.30 -36.86
CA ALA A 644 141.61 160.65 -36.32
C ALA A 644 140.51 161.40 -37.16
N ALA A 645 139.44 160.64 -37.44
CA ALA A 645 138.03 161.03 -37.20
C ALA A 645 137.35 162.02 -38.21
N ARG A 646 136.06 162.46 -38.10
CA ARG A 646 135.17 162.53 -36.91
C ARG A 646 133.64 162.69 -37.21
N LYS A 647 132.80 161.85 -36.54
CA LYS A 647 131.33 162.01 -36.22
C LYS A 647 130.32 162.07 -37.40
N ALA A 648 128.98 161.92 -37.23
CA ALA A 648 128.00 162.04 -36.10
C ALA A 648 126.66 161.27 -36.43
N ILE A 649 125.52 161.17 -35.70
CA ILE A 649 124.99 161.24 -34.29
C ILE A 649 123.43 161.04 -34.37
N GLU A 650 122.59 160.56 -33.41
CA GLU A 650 122.62 159.55 -32.31
C GLU A 650 121.16 159.35 -31.71
N GLU A 651 120.90 158.31 -30.87
CA GLU A 651 119.89 158.19 -29.73
C GLU A 651 118.33 158.17 -29.91
N ALA A 652 117.41 157.70 -29.02
CA ALA A 652 117.23 156.82 -27.80
C ALA A 652 115.85 157.21 -27.09
N PRO A 653 115.37 156.81 -25.85
CA PRO A 653 115.62 155.64 -24.92
C PRO A 653 114.40 154.73 -24.36
N PRO A 654 113.66 154.90 -23.20
CA PRO A 654 113.26 153.75 -22.28
C PRO A 654 111.84 153.71 -21.52
N VAL A 655 111.65 152.78 -20.52
CA VAL A 655 110.89 152.84 -19.17
C VAL A 655 109.63 151.94 -18.75
N ILE A 656 109.85 150.93 -17.82
CA ILE A 656 109.09 150.44 -16.56
C ILE A 656 107.92 149.35 -16.44
N LYS A 657 108.19 148.19 -15.71
CA LYS A 657 107.44 147.33 -14.67
C LYS A 657 106.10 146.53 -14.88
N GLU A 658 105.58 145.54 -14.05
CA GLU A 658 106.07 144.34 -13.24
C GLU A 658 104.96 143.45 -12.46
N THR A 659 105.22 142.13 -12.18
CA THR A 659 104.83 141.15 -11.05
C THR A 659 103.36 140.60 -10.72
N PRO A 660 103.10 139.59 -9.80
CA PRO A 660 103.38 138.09 -9.81
C PRO A 660 102.30 137.07 -9.18
N VAL A 661 102.55 135.70 -9.15
CA VAL A 661 102.10 134.58 -8.18
C VAL A 661 101.89 133.11 -8.81
N ILE A 662 101.35 132.07 -8.08
CA ILE A 662 101.45 130.56 -8.22
C ILE A 662 100.03 129.82 -8.25
N VAL A 663 99.67 128.51 -8.05
CA VAL A 663 100.02 127.29 -7.18
C VAL A 663 99.47 125.92 -7.79
N GLU A 664 99.68 124.73 -7.16
CA GLU A 664 99.46 123.29 -7.60
C GLU A 664 98.26 122.51 -6.91
N ASP A 665 97.92 121.18 -6.89
CA ASP A 665 98.39 119.79 -7.29
C ASP A 665 97.13 118.79 -7.50
N THR A 666 96.93 117.42 -7.45
CA THR A 666 97.53 116.09 -7.04
C THR A 666 96.82 114.84 -7.76
N GLU A 667 97.08 113.54 -7.46
CA GLU A 667 96.62 112.29 -8.18
C GLU A 667 95.83 111.12 -7.45
N LYS A 668 95.33 110.13 -8.25
CA LYS A 668 95.04 108.66 -8.02
C LYS A 668 93.80 108.16 -7.23
N VAL A 669 92.95 107.30 -7.87
CA VAL A 669 92.28 106.11 -7.23
C VAL A 669 91.52 105.13 -8.19
N ASN A 670 90.82 105.61 -9.23
CA ASN A 670 89.65 104.90 -9.81
C ASN A 670 89.88 103.77 -10.86
N SER A 671 91.02 103.07 -10.91
CA SER A 671 91.26 102.01 -11.91
C SER A 671 90.57 100.66 -11.62
N LEU A 672 89.84 100.53 -10.49
CA LEU A 672 89.21 99.29 -10.02
C LEU A 672 87.74 99.11 -10.45
N ALA A 673 87.14 100.09 -11.14
CA ALA A 673 85.69 100.10 -11.40
C ALA A 673 85.22 99.16 -12.54
N ALA A 674 86.11 98.76 -13.46
CA ALA A 674 85.72 98.07 -14.70
C ALA A 674 85.53 96.56 -14.56
N GLU A 675 86.25 95.90 -13.65
CA GLU A 675 86.30 94.44 -13.55
C GLU A 675 85.09 93.84 -12.79
N VAL A 676 84.44 94.67 -11.96
CA VAL A 676 83.33 94.27 -11.08
C VAL A 676 82.01 94.04 -11.84
N GLU A 677 81.77 94.72 -12.97
CA GLU A 677 80.51 94.59 -13.72
C GLU A 677 80.39 93.26 -14.48
N ASN A 678 81.47 92.78 -15.10
CA ASN A 678 81.43 91.51 -15.86
C ASN A 678 81.12 90.30 -14.97
N LEU A 679 81.58 90.30 -13.71
CA LEU A 679 81.31 89.21 -12.77
C LEU A 679 79.85 89.18 -12.28
N LYS A 680 79.16 90.34 -12.22
CA LYS A 680 77.73 90.39 -11.88
C LYS A 680 76.85 89.71 -12.94
N ALA A 681 77.22 89.81 -14.22
CA ALA A 681 76.42 89.28 -15.32
C ALA A 681 76.28 87.74 -15.27
N SER A 682 77.37 87.02 -15.02
CA SER A 682 77.34 85.55 -14.90
C SER A 682 76.62 85.07 -13.63
N LEU A 683 76.77 85.79 -12.51
CA LEU A 683 76.09 85.45 -11.26
C LEU A 683 74.56 85.49 -11.42
N LEU A 684 74.05 86.45 -12.22
CA LEU A 684 72.62 86.62 -12.52
C LEU A 684 72.01 85.52 -13.41
N SER A 685 72.79 84.76 -14.18
CA SER A 685 72.27 83.61 -14.94
C SER A 685 72.20 82.34 -14.09
N GLU A 686 73.23 82.06 -13.28
CA GLU A 686 73.26 80.91 -12.37
C GLU A 686 72.16 80.97 -11.31
N THR A 687 71.98 82.13 -10.66
CA THR A 687 70.89 82.31 -9.67
C THR A 687 69.51 82.04 -10.27
N LYS A 688 69.31 82.34 -11.55
CA LYS A 688 68.03 82.14 -12.23
C LYS A 688 67.76 80.67 -12.55
N ALA A 689 68.79 79.92 -12.95
CA ALA A 689 68.68 78.46 -13.14
C ALA A 689 68.40 77.74 -11.80
N ALA A 690 69.04 78.19 -10.71
CA ALA A 690 68.78 77.67 -9.37
C ALA A 690 67.34 77.94 -8.89
N GLU A 691 66.76 79.11 -9.22
CA GLU A 691 65.38 79.44 -8.90
C GLU A 691 64.38 78.53 -9.65
N GLU A 692 64.60 78.27 -10.93
CA GLU A 692 63.76 77.37 -11.74
C GLU A 692 63.82 75.92 -11.22
N ALA A 693 65.00 75.44 -10.83
CA ALA A 693 65.18 74.13 -10.20
C ALA A 693 64.49 74.02 -8.81
N ARG A 694 64.56 75.08 -7.99
CA ARG A 694 63.88 75.14 -6.69
C ARG A 694 62.36 75.05 -6.83
N ASN A 695 61.79 75.80 -7.77
CA ASN A 695 60.34 75.79 -8.02
C ASN A 695 59.84 74.42 -8.48
N ALA A 696 60.60 73.70 -9.32
CA ALA A 696 60.26 72.34 -9.73
C ALA A 696 60.26 71.35 -8.54
N CYS A 697 61.09 71.58 -7.52
CA CYS A 697 61.13 70.75 -6.31
C CYS A 697 59.89 70.96 -5.44
N THR A 698 59.48 72.22 -5.19
CA THR A 698 58.24 72.52 -4.43
C THR A 698 56.97 72.00 -5.13
N ASP A 699 57.00 71.94 -6.47
CA ASP A 699 55.94 71.34 -7.28
C ASP A 699 55.88 69.79 -7.11
N ALA A 700 56.97 69.14 -6.72
CA ALA A 700 56.98 67.72 -6.38
C ALA A 700 56.52 67.47 -4.94
N GLU A 701 56.95 68.29 -3.99
CA GLU A 701 56.57 68.20 -2.57
C GLU A 701 55.06 68.38 -2.37
N THR A 702 54.45 69.35 -3.06
CA THR A 702 53.00 69.58 -3.02
C THR A 702 52.19 68.39 -3.57
N ARG A 703 52.67 67.72 -4.63
CA ARG A 703 52.06 66.48 -5.15
C ARG A 703 52.19 65.31 -4.18
N ASN A 704 53.32 65.18 -3.50
CA ASN A 704 53.50 64.19 -2.43
C ASN A 704 52.55 64.46 -1.25
N ALA A 705 52.36 65.71 -0.84
CA ALA A 705 51.40 66.08 0.21
C ALA A 705 49.95 65.72 -0.16
N GLU A 706 49.54 65.92 -1.43
CA GLU A 706 48.23 65.43 -1.91
C GLU A 706 48.10 63.90 -1.88
N LEU A 707 49.18 63.16 -2.17
CA LEU A 707 49.17 61.70 -2.16
C LEU A 707 49.09 61.15 -0.73
N VAL A 708 49.86 61.69 0.21
CA VAL A 708 49.78 61.35 1.64
C VAL A 708 48.37 61.59 2.17
N LYS A 709 47.75 62.73 1.84
CA LYS A 709 46.39 63.05 2.29
C LYS A 709 45.32 62.08 1.74
N LYS A 710 45.51 61.55 0.52
CA LYS A 710 44.66 60.49 -0.06
C LYS A 710 44.92 59.13 0.60
N LEU A 711 46.13 58.90 1.10
CA LEU A 711 46.52 57.69 1.84
C LEU A 711 45.90 57.69 3.24
N GLU A 712 45.96 58.80 3.99
CA GLU A 712 45.21 59.00 5.25
C GLU A 712 43.69 58.79 5.06
N GLU A 713 43.13 59.31 3.97
CA GLU A 713 41.72 59.09 3.62
C GLU A 713 41.40 57.64 3.25
N SER A 714 42.40 56.80 2.95
CA SER A 714 42.22 55.37 2.72
C SER A 714 42.36 54.57 4.02
N GLU A 715 43.33 54.91 4.89
CA GLU A 715 43.48 54.33 6.23
C GLU A 715 42.22 54.55 7.07
N ARG A 716 41.68 55.77 7.13
CA ARG A 716 40.41 56.06 7.84
C ARG A 716 39.20 55.26 7.32
N LYS A 717 39.26 54.72 6.10
CA LYS A 717 38.23 53.81 5.55
C LYS A 717 38.51 52.35 5.92
N VAL A 718 39.78 51.95 6.05
CA VAL A 718 40.18 50.67 6.62
C VAL A 718 39.82 50.61 8.12
N ASP A 719 40.08 51.67 8.88
CA ASP A 719 39.69 51.80 10.30
C ASP A 719 38.17 51.64 10.49
N GLN A 720 37.36 52.34 9.67
CA GLN A 720 35.90 52.22 9.70
C GLN A 720 35.41 50.82 9.31
N LEU A 721 36.14 50.12 8.42
CA LEU A 721 35.84 48.73 8.09
C LEU A 721 36.23 47.79 9.23
N GLN A 722 37.38 47.98 9.89
CA GLN A 722 37.78 47.21 11.07
C GLN A 722 36.82 47.42 12.25
N GLU A 723 36.38 48.65 12.55
CA GLU A 723 35.30 48.90 13.51
C GLU A 723 34.01 48.14 13.13
N SER A 724 33.68 48.09 11.84
CA SER A 724 32.46 47.40 11.38
C SER A 724 32.56 45.88 11.53
N VAL A 725 33.75 45.30 11.33
CA VAL A 725 34.02 43.87 11.54
C VAL A 725 34.02 43.54 13.03
N GLN A 726 34.72 44.32 13.86
CA GLN A 726 34.77 44.11 15.31
C GLN A 726 33.35 44.20 15.94
N ARG A 727 32.52 45.16 15.51
CA ARG A 727 31.10 45.25 15.92
C ARG A 727 30.20 44.13 15.38
N LEU A 728 30.64 43.38 14.37
CA LEU A 728 29.96 42.17 13.89
C LEU A 728 30.42 40.94 14.69
N GLU A 729 31.71 40.85 15.01
CA GLU A 729 32.29 39.80 15.86
C GLU A 729 31.73 39.86 17.30
N GLU A 730 31.65 41.04 17.92
CA GLU A 730 30.98 41.24 19.21
C GLU A 730 29.50 40.84 19.18
N LYS A 731 28.79 41.10 18.07
CA LYS A 731 27.40 40.68 17.89
C LYS A 731 27.28 39.17 17.68
N LEU A 732 28.27 38.54 17.06
CA LEU A 732 28.32 37.09 16.91
C LEU A 732 28.55 36.44 18.28
N ALA A 733 29.51 36.93 19.07
CA ALA A 733 29.76 36.46 20.44
C ALA A 733 28.55 36.65 21.38
N ASN A 734 27.84 37.78 21.28
CA ASN A 734 26.56 37.98 21.99
C ASN A 734 25.46 37.03 21.50
N SER A 735 25.40 36.73 20.20
CA SER A 735 24.41 35.78 19.66
C SER A 735 24.72 34.33 20.06
N GLU A 736 25.99 33.93 20.07
CA GLU A 736 26.43 32.60 20.51
C GLU A 736 26.22 32.41 22.01
N SER A 737 26.47 33.44 22.83
CA SER A 737 26.17 33.39 24.26
C SER A 737 24.67 33.42 24.56
N GLU A 738 23.82 34.13 23.79
CA GLU A 738 22.35 33.96 23.86
C GLU A 738 21.94 32.52 23.53
N ILE A 739 22.50 31.91 22.48
CA ILE A 739 22.22 30.51 22.10
C ILE A 739 22.70 29.53 23.20
N GLN A 740 23.82 29.81 23.86
CA GLN A 740 24.35 28.99 24.95
C GLN A 740 23.51 29.11 26.24
N VAL A 741 23.02 30.32 26.57
CA VAL A 741 22.07 30.57 27.65
C VAL A 741 20.71 29.90 27.37
N LEU A 742 20.18 30.00 26.15
CA LEU A 742 18.94 29.32 25.75
C LEU A 742 19.06 27.79 25.84
N ARG A 743 20.22 27.22 25.48
CA ARG A 743 20.50 25.80 25.69
C ARG A 743 20.52 25.42 27.17
N GLN A 744 21.13 26.22 28.04
CA GLN A 744 21.15 25.96 29.48
C GLN A 744 19.75 26.14 30.13
N GLN A 745 18.96 27.12 29.71
CA GLN A 745 17.57 27.30 30.18
C GLN A 745 16.63 26.17 29.75
N SER A 746 16.92 25.46 28.65
CA SER A 746 16.11 24.33 28.18
C SER A 746 16.27 23.03 28.99
N LEU A 747 17.22 22.96 29.93
CA LEU A 747 17.57 21.74 30.69
C LEU A 747 17.22 21.84 32.19
N ALA A 748 16.58 22.91 32.65
CA ALA A 748 16.29 23.16 34.06
C ALA A 748 14.79 23.22 34.40
N MET A 749 14.25 22.05 34.75
CA MET A 749 13.10 21.82 35.66
C MET A 749 11.65 22.09 35.22
N SER A 750 10.83 21.06 35.42
CA SER A 750 9.37 21.13 35.65
C SER A 750 9.08 21.44 37.13
N PRO A 751 7.94 22.06 37.47
CA PRO A 751 7.02 21.34 38.37
C PRO A 751 5.52 21.53 38.08
N THR A 752 4.72 20.58 38.59
CA THR A 752 3.24 20.61 38.63
C THR A 752 2.68 21.47 39.76
N GLY A 753 1.57 22.22 39.54
CA GLY A 753 0.77 22.73 40.67
C GLY A 753 -0.18 23.91 40.42
N LYS A 754 -1.38 23.63 39.90
CA LYS A 754 -2.65 24.41 40.01
C LYS A 754 -2.60 25.86 40.58
N SER A 755 -2.93 26.88 39.78
CA SER A 755 -4.16 27.68 39.96
C SER A 755 -4.44 28.64 38.79
N LEU A 756 -5.60 29.31 38.81
CA LEU A 756 -6.16 30.16 37.76
C LEU A 756 -5.74 31.65 37.94
N THR A 757 -5.51 32.35 36.82
CA THR A 757 -6.19 33.62 36.37
C THR A 757 -5.28 34.65 35.64
N ALA A 758 -5.96 35.54 34.89
CA ALA A 758 -5.62 36.95 34.63
C ALA A 758 -4.26 37.38 34.01
N ARG A 759 -4.31 37.64 32.69
CA ARG A 759 -3.91 38.88 31.99
C ARG A 759 -2.89 39.88 32.60
N GLN A 760 -1.98 40.30 31.72
CA GLN A 760 -1.44 41.68 31.48
C GLN A 760 -0.15 42.19 32.20
N ARG A 761 0.90 42.34 31.37
CA ARG A 761 1.89 43.45 31.27
C ARG A 761 2.64 43.98 32.52
N ALA A 762 3.91 43.54 32.61
CA ALA A 762 5.15 44.37 32.63
C ALA A 762 5.79 44.88 33.95
N MET A 763 7.13 44.76 33.96
CA MET A 763 8.19 45.52 34.68
C MET A 763 8.54 45.31 36.19
N ILE A 764 9.73 44.70 36.41
CA ILE A 764 10.89 45.16 37.23
C ILE A 764 10.93 44.96 38.79
N LEU A 765 11.80 44.01 39.22
CA LEU A 765 12.71 43.94 40.43
C LEU A 765 12.16 44.11 41.89
N PRO A 766 12.92 43.83 43.01
CA PRO A 766 14.16 43.02 43.22
C PRO A 766 14.26 42.12 44.52
N ARG A 767 15.29 41.23 44.58
CA ARG A 767 16.16 40.78 45.74
C ARG A 767 15.66 39.94 46.98
N THR A 768 16.17 38.68 47.07
CA THR A 768 17.12 38.04 48.08
C THR A 768 17.12 38.41 49.59
N PRO A 769 17.58 37.56 50.58
CA PRO A 769 18.64 36.51 50.48
C PRO A 769 18.59 35.22 51.40
N GLU A 770 19.68 34.41 51.32
CA GLU A 770 20.39 33.62 52.38
C GLU A 770 20.16 32.13 52.78
N ASN A 771 21.04 31.24 52.27
CA ASN A 771 22.18 30.52 52.93
C ASN A 771 22.21 28.99 53.29
N GLY A 772 23.37 28.38 52.99
CA GLY A 772 23.82 26.98 53.25
C GLY A 772 23.69 26.00 52.05
N ASN A 773 24.19 24.74 52.02
CA ASN A 773 25.29 23.96 52.66
C ASN A 773 25.20 22.47 52.13
N VAL A 774 26.09 21.46 52.22
CA VAL A 774 27.55 21.13 52.43
C VAL A 774 27.62 19.55 52.27
N LEU A 775 28.63 18.76 51.83
CA LEU A 775 30.12 18.77 51.74
C LEU A 775 30.65 17.94 50.50
N ASN A 776 31.94 17.59 50.51
CA ASN A 776 32.82 16.87 49.54
C ASN A 776 32.50 15.36 49.26
N GLY A 777 33.08 14.69 48.25
CA GLY A 777 33.93 15.15 47.12
C GLY A 777 34.82 14.05 46.45
N GLU A 778 35.49 14.41 45.34
CA GLU A 778 36.76 13.89 44.71
C GLU A 778 37.01 12.37 44.45
N THR A 779 37.83 11.91 43.48
CA THR A 779 38.06 12.17 42.01
C THR A 779 39.15 11.18 41.50
N LYS A 780 39.07 10.65 40.25
CA LYS A 780 40.22 10.21 39.41
C LYS A 780 39.86 9.75 37.97
N ASP A 781 40.85 9.30 37.19
CA ASP A 781 40.98 9.58 35.75
C ASP A 781 41.49 8.40 34.87
N THR A 782 41.21 8.49 33.55
CA THR A 782 41.87 7.93 32.34
C THR A 782 42.13 6.40 32.10
N THR A 783 41.43 5.88 31.07
CA THR A 783 41.86 4.93 29.98
C THR A 783 42.11 3.40 30.14
N LEU A 784 41.52 2.68 29.14
CA LEU A 784 41.97 1.47 28.40
C LEU A 784 41.69 0.01 28.88
N ALA A 785 41.06 -0.73 27.95
CA ALA A 785 41.11 -2.19 27.66
C ALA A 785 40.48 -3.24 28.62
N LEU A 786 39.48 -3.97 28.08
CA LEU A 786 39.01 -5.35 28.39
C LEU A 786 38.85 -5.79 29.88
N SER A 787 37.69 -6.28 30.35
CA SER A 787 36.85 -7.29 29.68
C SER A 787 35.49 -7.57 30.38
N ASN A 788 34.54 -8.07 29.57
CA ASN A 788 33.46 -9.04 29.88
C ASN A 788 32.31 -8.75 30.89
N VAL A 789 31.13 -8.58 30.28
CA VAL A 789 29.89 -9.41 30.42
C VAL A 789 28.69 -8.87 31.24
N ARG A 790 27.49 -9.10 30.64
CA ARG A 790 26.10 -8.66 30.97
C ARG A 790 25.76 -7.20 30.67
N GLU A 791 24.60 -6.88 30.06
CA GLU A 791 23.61 -7.69 29.29
C GLU A 791 22.86 -6.73 28.30
N PRO A 792 22.20 -7.21 27.21
CA PRO A 792 21.83 -6.33 26.08
C PRO A 792 20.31 -6.12 25.83
N GLU A 793 19.93 -4.89 25.43
CA GLU A 793 18.65 -4.51 24.81
C GLU A 793 18.90 -3.45 23.71
N SER A 794 18.13 -3.31 22.62
CA SER A 794 17.29 -4.25 21.85
C SER A 794 17.02 -3.65 20.43
N GLU A 795 16.65 -4.46 19.44
CA GLU A 795 16.82 -4.13 18.00
C GLU A 795 15.59 -3.49 17.29
N GLU A 796 14.75 -2.68 17.95
CA GLU A 796 13.41 -2.34 17.41
C GLU A 796 13.34 -1.44 16.15
N LYS A 797 14.39 -0.68 15.81
CA LYS A 797 14.28 0.42 14.82
C LYS A 797 14.10 -0.01 13.35
N PRO A 798 14.74 -1.08 12.81
CA PRO A 798 14.55 -1.50 11.42
C PRO A 798 13.16 -2.11 11.14
N GLN A 799 12.63 -2.89 12.09
CA GLN A 799 11.38 -3.65 11.95
C GLN A 799 10.17 -2.78 11.56
N LYS A 800 10.10 -1.58 12.14
CA LYS A 800 8.91 -0.71 12.04
C LYS A 800 8.71 -0.15 10.64
N TYR A 801 9.79 0.28 9.99
CA TYR A 801 9.78 0.81 8.62
C TYR A 801 9.48 -0.27 7.57
N LEU A 802 9.94 -1.51 7.81
CA LEU A 802 9.59 -2.66 6.97
C LEU A 802 8.09 -2.96 7.02
N ASN A 803 7.48 -2.95 8.21
CA ASN A 803 6.04 -3.17 8.37
C ASN A 803 5.20 -2.05 7.72
N GLU A 804 5.61 -0.77 7.87
CA GLU A 804 4.94 0.36 7.23
C GLU A 804 4.95 0.23 5.69
N LYS A 805 6.11 -0.06 5.09
CA LYS A 805 6.22 -0.28 3.64
C LYS A 805 5.47 -1.53 3.17
N GLN A 806 5.35 -2.57 3.99
CA GLN A 806 4.56 -3.75 3.66
C GLN A 806 3.05 -3.43 3.67
N GLN A 807 2.58 -2.60 4.60
CA GLN A 807 1.19 -2.12 4.65
C GLN A 807 0.82 -1.29 3.40
N GLU A 808 1.69 -0.37 2.96
CA GLU A 808 1.47 0.42 1.73
C GLU A 808 1.31 -0.47 0.48
N ASN A 809 2.12 -1.52 0.36
CA ASN A 809 2.00 -2.49 -0.73
C ASN A 809 0.69 -3.30 -0.64
N GLN A 810 0.23 -3.68 0.55
CA GLN A 810 -1.07 -4.33 0.72
C GLN A 810 -2.23 -3.41 0.30
N ASP A 811 -2.18 -2.13 0.67
CA ASP A 811 -3.20 -1.14 0.31
C ASP A 811 -3.28 -0.94 -1.22
N LEU A 812 -2.14 -0.96 -1.91
CA LEU A 812 -2.08 -0.92 -3.37
C LEU A 812 -2.59 -2.19 -4.04
N LEU A 813 -2.33 -3.37 -3.48
CA LEU A 813 -2.92 -4.62 -3.99
C LEU A 813 -4.44 -4.58 -3.90
N ILE A 814 -5.00 -4.18 -2.75
CA ILE A 814 -6.45 -4.05 -2.55
C ILE A 814 -7.06 -3.05 -3.54
N LYS A 815 -6.43 -1.88 -3.74
CA LYS A 815 -6.87 -0.88 -4.75
C LYS A 815 -6.78 -1.38 -6.20
N CYS A 816 -5.90 -2.33 -6.48
CA CYS A 816 -5.76 -2.93 -7.81
C CYS A 816 -6.86 -3.98 -8.05
N ILE A 817 -7.09 -4.90 -7.11
CA ILE A 817 -8.10 -5.97 -7.25
C ILE A 817 -9.56 -5.46 -7.09
N SER A 818 -9.76 -4.23 -6.62
CA SER A 818 -11.07 -3.57 -6.66
C SER A 818 -11.43 -3.05 -8.06
N GLN A 819 -10.60 -3.28 -9.08
CA GLN A 819 -10.86 -2.99 -10.48
C GLN A 819 -11.02 -4.29 -11.26
N ASN A 820 -11.79 -4.29 -12.36
CA ASN A 820 -11.81 -5.43 -13.26
C ASN A 820 -10.49 -5.50 -14.03
N LEU A 821 -9.60 -6.39 -13.60
CA LEU A 821 -8.27 -6.58 -14.20
C LEU A 821 -8.28 -7.50 -15.44
N GLY A 822 -9.43 -8.07 -15.81
CA GLY A 822 -9.55 -8.96 -16.96
C GLY A 822 -8.74 -10.27 -16.85
N PHE A 823 -8.33 -10.78 -18.01
CA PHE A 823 -7.73 -12.10 -18.21
C PHE A 823 -6.51 -12.00 -19.15
N SER A 824 -5.50 -12.84 -18.93
CA SER A 824 -4.36 -13.02 -19.84
C SER A 824 -4.51 -14.37 -20.54
N GLY A 825 -4.95 -14.35 -21.79
CA GLY A 825 -5.54 -15.53 -22.41
C GLY A 825 -6.73 -16.02 -21.58
N SER A 826 -6.73 -17.29 -21.20
CA SER A 826 -7.74 -17.88 -20.29
C SER A 826 -7.44 -17.68 -18.79
N LYS A 827 -6.33 -17.04 -18.41
CA LYS A 827 -5.86 -16.97 -17.01
C LYS A 827 -6.37 -15.71 -16.30
N PRO A 828 -7.12 -15.79 -15.19
CA PRO A 828 -7.66 -14.61 -14.49
C PRO A 828 -6.56 -13.79 -13.79
N ILE A 829 -6.40 -12.52 -14.17
CA ILE A 829 -5.25 -11.71 -13.75
C ILE A 829 -5.29 -11.41 -12.24
N ALA A 830 -6.46 -11.09 -11.67
CA ALA A 830 -6.56 -10.76 -10.25
C ALA A 830 -6.21 -11.97 -9.36
N ALA A 831 -6.70 -13.17 -9.69
CA ALA A 831 -6.37 -14.41 -8.99
C ALA A 831 -4.85 -14.67 -8.95
N CYS A 832 -4.19 -14.57 -10.11
CA CYS A 832 -2.76 -14.85 -10.22
C CYS A 832 -1.88 -13.77 -9.58
N VAL A 833 -2.25 -12.49 -9.67
CA VAL A 833 -1.57 -11.40 -8.95
C VAL A 833 -1.71 -11.55 -7.44
N VAL A 834 -2.93 -11.81 -6.93
CA VAL A 834 -3.17 -12.08 -5.50
C VAL A 834 -2.33 -13.26 -5.02
N TYR A 835 -2.33 -14.38 -5.75
CA TYR A 835 -1.54 -15.54 -5.40
C TYR A 835 -0.02 -15.25 -5.37
N LYS A 836 0.54 -14.61 -6.42
CA LYS A 836 1.95 -14.21 -6.45
C LYS A 836 2.30 -13.30 -5.26
N CYS A 837 1.45 -12.33 -4.92
CA CYS A 837 1.68 -11.43 -3.78
C CYS A 837 1.64 -12.15 -2.42
N LEU A 838 0.64 -12.99 -2.17
CA LEU A 838 0.51 -13.75 -0.92
C LEU A 838 1.68 -14.72 -0.72
N LEU A 839 2.15 -15.36 -1.80
CA LEU A 839 3.32 -16.24 -1.78
C LEU A 839 4.62 -15.45 -1.51
N HIS A 840 4.84 -14.33 -2.21
CA HIS A 840 6.02 -13.48 -2.02
C HIS A 840 6.09 -12.87 -0.60
N TRP A 841 4.96 -12.43 -0.05
CA TRP A 841 4.86 -11.95 1.32
C TRP A 841 4.76 -13.08 2.36
N ARG A 842 4.94 -14.35 1.96
CA ARG A 842 4.82 -15.56 2.79
C ARG A 842 3.56 -15.60 3.67
N SER A 843 2.47 -14.98 3.23
CA SER A 843 1.29 -14.75 4.08
C SER A 843 0.61 -16.04 4.56
N PHE A 844 0.91 -17.18 3.94
CA PHE A 844 0.47 -18.51 4.35
C PHE A 844 1.21 -19.09 5.56
N GLU A 845 2.44 -18.62 5.84
CA GLU A 845 3.32 -19.06 6.93
C GLU A 845 3.10 -18.26 8.23
N VAL A 846 2.37 -17.14 8.18
CA VAL A 846 2.26 -16.18 9.30
C VAL A 846 1.05 -16.49 10.19
N GLU A 847 1.24 -16.47 11.51
CA GLU A 847 0.18 -16.73 12.50
C GLU A 847 -0.92 -15.65 12.55
N ARG A 848 -0.62 -14.43 12.09
CA ARG A 848 -1.55 -13.30 12.03
C ARG A 848 -1.28 -12.45 10.78
N THR A 849 -2.30 -12.25 9.95
CA THR A 849 -2.27 -11.33 8.81
C THR A 849 -3.69 -10.85 8.51
N THR A 850 -3.84 -9.57 8.15
CA THR A 850 -5.13 -8.95 7.79
C THR A 850 -5.37 -8.94 6.27
N VAL A 851 -4.40 -9.38 5.47
CA VAL A 851 -4.48 -9.35 4.00
C VAL A 851 -5.62 -10.22 3.48
N PHE A 852 -5.79 -11.40 4.08
CA PHE A 852 -6.86 -12.34 3.72
C PHE A 852 -8.25 -11.72 3.90
N ASP A 853 -8.54 -11.16 5.09
CA ASP A 853 -9.83 -10.51 5.38
C ASP A 853 -10.13 -9.37 4.41
N ARG A 854 -9.11 -8.59 4.04
CA ARG A 854 -9.25 -7.46 3.10
C ARG A 854 -9.49 -7.89 1.67
N ILE A 855 -8.86 -8.97 1.21
CA ILE A 855 -9.16 -9.58 -0.11
C ILE A 855 -10.60 -10.08 -0.11
N ILE A 856 -11.02 -10.83 0.91
CA ILE A 856 -12.39 -11.33 1.06
C ILE A 856 -13.41 -10.18 1.11
N GLN A 857 -13.14 -9.10 1.86
CA GLN A 857 -14.00 -7.92 1.89
C GLN A 857 -14.12 -7.22 0.53
N THR A 858 -13.04 -7.21 -0.27
CA THR A 858 -13.06 -6.63 -1.61
C THR A 858 -13.94 -7.46 -2.55
N ILE A 859 -13.77 -8.79 -2.56
CA ILE A 859 -14.63 -9.73 -3.29
C ILE A 859 -16.10 -9.52 -2.86
N ALA A 860 -16.36 -9.47 -1.55
CA ALA A 860 -17.70 -9.30 -0.99
C ALA A 860 -18.39 -8.01 -1.48
N SER A 861 -17.67 -6.89 -1.48
CA SER A 861 -18.19 -5.59 -1.96
C SER A 861 -18.47 -5.58 -3.46
N ALA A 862 -17.70 -6.32 -4.25
CA ALA A 862 -17.89 -6.39 -5.70
C ALA A 862 -19.08 -7.27 -6.11
N ILE A 863 -19.46 -8.26 -5.29
CA ILE A 863 -20.62 -9.14 -5.53
C ILE A 863 -21.90 -8.72 -4.78
N GLU A 864 -21.91 -7.56 -4.13
CA GLU A 864 -23.06 -7.07 -3.36
C GLU A 864 -24.23 -6.64 -4.28
N VAL A 865 -23.94 -6.25 -5.53
CA VAL A 865 -24.92 -5.90 -6.57
C VAL A 865 -25.38 -7.17 -7.30
N GLN A 866 -26.49 -7.76 -6.83
CA GLN A 866 -26.89 -9.13 -7.16
C GLN A 866 -27.26 -9.38 -8.64
N ASP A 867 -27.73 -8.36 -9.37
CA ASP A 867 -28.24 -8.52 -10.74
C ASP A 867 -27.14 -8.41 -11.85
N ASN A 868 -25.86 -8.21 -11.51
CA ASN A 868 -24.78 -8.09 -12.51
C ASN A 868 -24.04 -9.42 -12.76
N ASN A 869 -24.58 -10.22 -13.69
CA ASN A 869 -24.06 -11.55 -14.02
C ASN A 869 -22.62 -11.55 -14.57
N ASP A 870 -22.17 -10.52 -15.28
CA ASP A 870 -20.78 -10.42 -15.76
C ASP A 870 -19.78 -10.27 -14.60
N VAL A 871 -20.09 -9.41 -13.63
CA VAL A 871 -19.25 -9.25 -12.42
C VAL A 871 -19.25 -10.52 -11.58
N LEU A 872 -20.37 -11.23 -11.49
CA LEU A 872 -20.44 -12.54 -10.84
C LEU A 872 -19.59 -13.59 -11.59
N ALA A 873 -19.68 -13.66 -12.92
CA ALA A 873 -18.88 -14.60 -13.72
C ALA A 873 -17.37 -14.31 -13.63
N TYR A 874 -16.98 -13.04 -13.66
CA TYR A 874 -15.60 -12.60 -13.42
C TYR A 874 -15.06 -13.08 -12.06
N TRP A 875 -15.82 -12.87 -10.98
CA TRP A 875 -15.41 -13.31 -9.64
C TRP A 875 -15.52 -14.82 -9.44
N LEU A 876 -16.42 -15.53 -10.14
CA LEU A 876 -16.47 -17.00 -10.14
C LEU A 876 -15.18 -17.58 -10.73
N SER A 877 -14.75 -17.09 -11.89
CA SER A 877 -13.50 -17.52 -12.52
C SER A 877 -12.30 -17.22 -11.62
N ASN A 878 -12.13 -15.95 -11.18
CA ASN A 878 -11.03 -15.58 -10.28
C ASN A 878 -11.01 -16.36 -8.96
N SER A 879 -12.16 -16.58 -8.31
CA SER A 879 -12.21 -17.34 -7.06
C SER A 879 -11.87 -18.81 -7.27
N SER A 880 -12.33 -19.42 -8.38
CA SER A 880 -12.02 -20.82 -8.70
C SER A 880 -10.54 -21.06 -9.00
N THR A 881 -9.89 -20.17 -9.77
CA THR A 881 -8.44 -20.25 -10.01
C THR A 881 -7.64 -19.98 -8.74
N LEU A 882 -8.01 -18.99 -7.92
CA LEU A 882 -7.31 -18.73 -6.67
C LEU A 882 -7.44 -19.92 -5.69
N LEU A 883 -8.63 -20.55 -5.61
CA LEU A 883 -8.85 -21.73 -4.76
C LEU A 883 -8.02 -22.94 -5.24
N LEU A 884 -7.90 -23.16 -6.54
CA LEU A 884 -7.00 -24.17 -7.12
C LEU A 884 -5.54 -23.92 -6.72
N LEU A 885 -5.05 -22.69 -6.88
CA LEU A 885 -3.66 -22.33 -6.54
C LEU A 885 -3.38 -22.50 -5.03
N LEU A 886 -4.36 -22.24 -4.17
CA LEU A 886 -4.27 -22.53 -2.73
C LEU A 886 -4.30 -24.05 -2.44
N GLN A 887 -5.12 -24.83 -3.14
CA GLN A 887 -5.21 -26.30 -2.97
C GLN A 887 -3.85 -26.99 -3.22
N HIS A 888 -3.13 -26.60 -4.28
CA HIS A 888 -1.81 -27.19 -4.59
C HIS A 888 -0.68 -26.72 -3.66
N THR A 889 -0.84 -25.57 -3.00
CA THR A 889 0.25 -24.92 -2.24
C THR A 889 0.20 -25.21 -0.75
N LEU A 890 -0.99 -25.41 -0.17
CA LEU A 890 -1.18 -25.55 1.28
C LEU A 890 -1.22 -27.03 1.71
N LYS A 891 -0.22 -27.46 2.49
CA LYS A 891 -0.18 -28.82 3.07
C LYS A 891 -1.31 -29.04 4.09
N ALA A 892 -2.09 -30.11 3.90
CA ALA A 892 -3.11 -30.53 4.85
C ALA A 892 -2.48 -31.23 6.06
N SER A 893 -2.34 -30.53 7.18
CA SER A 893 -1.74 -31.09 8.40
C SER A 893 -2.78 -31.82 9.27
N GLY A 894 -2.81 -33.15 9.16
CA GLY A 894 -3.21 -34.09 10.22
C GLY A 894 -4.61 -33.98 10.83
N ALA A 895 -5.62 -34.57 10.21
CA ALA A 895 -6.92 -34.88 10.86
C ALA A 895 -7.56 -36.22 10.43
N ALA A 896 -6.92 -37.02 9.57
CA ALA A 896 -7.53 -38.23 9.00
C ALA A 896 -6.47 -39.30 8.62
N SER A 897 -5.83 -39.92 9.61
CA SER A 897 -4.86 -41.02 9.37
C SER A 897 -4.70 -41.96 10.58
N LEU A 898 -5.78 -42.67 10.96
CA LEU A 898 -5.77 -43.68 12.04
C LEU A 898 -6.31 -45.05 11.58
N THR A 899 -5.77 -45.58 10.48
CA THR A 899 -5.91 -47.01 10.10
C THR A 899 -4.61 -47.51 9.45
N PRO A 900 -3.91 -48.50 10.02
CA PRO A 900 -2.64 -48.99 9.47
C PRO A 900 -2.85 -50.10 8.43
N GLN A 901 -2.63 -49.82 7.14
CA GLN A 901 -2.52 -50.86 6.11
C GLN A 901 -1.06 -51.14 5.71
N ARG A 902 -0.64 -52.39 5.92
CA ARG A 902 0.65 -52.94 5.50
C ARG A 902 0.60 -53.49 4.06
N ARG A 903 1.62 -53.19 3.25
CA ARG A 903 2.32 -54.08 2.28
C ARG A 903 3.62 -53.35 1.90
N ARG A 904 4.81 -53.90 2.21
CA ARG A 904 5.62 -54.84 1.39
C ARG A 904 5.92 -54.27 -0.01
N ALA A 905 7.16 -54.13 -0.48
CA ALA A 905 8.51 -54.44 0.07
C ALA A 905 9.54 -53.42 -0.52
N THR A 906 10.88 -53.46 -0.38
CA THR A 906 11.83 -54.53 -0.01
C THR A 906 13.11 -53.96 0.62
N SER A 907 13.88 -54.82 1.29
CA SER A 907 15.15 -54.61 2.01
C SER A 907 16.27 -53.81 1.32
N ALA A 908 16.93 -52.94 2.09
CA ALA A 908 18.40 -52.75 2.04
C ALA A 908 18.99 -52.36 3.42
N SER A 909 19.80 -53.28 3.94
CA SER A 909 20.85 -53.14 4.97
C SER A 909 21.98 -52.16 4.56
N LEU A 910 22.93 -51.68 5.40
CA LEU A 910 23.33 -51.94 6.80
C LEU A 910 24.25 -50.77 7.29
N PHE A 911 24.63 -50.78 8.58
CA PHE A 911 25.52 -49.81 9.29
C PHE A 911 25.01 -48.36 9.41
N GLY A 912 25.23 -47.63 10.52
CA GLY A 912 25.86 -47.99 11.80
C GLY A 912 25.26 -47.20 12.97
N ARG A 913 25.42 -47.70 14.21
CA ARG A 913 24.86 -47.10 15.45
C ARG A 913 25.91 -46.23 16.17
N MET A 914 25.40 -45.31 17.00
CA MET A 914 26.03 -44.77 18.22
C MET A 914 27.25 -43.83 17.99
N SER A 915 27.55 -42.87 18.88
CA SER A 915 26.87 -42.42 20.11
C SER A 915 27.30 -41.00 20.51
N GLN A 916 26.77 -40.51 21.64
CA GLN A 916 27.14 -39.30 22.37
C GLN A 916 26.60 -37.98 21.81
N GLY A 917 26.43 -37.02 22.72
CA GLY A 917 25.90 -35.68 22.48
C GLY A 917 26.21 -34.78 23.69
N LEU A 918 25.35 -33.79 23.92
CA LEU A 918 25.46 -32.69 24.92
C LEU A 918 26.28 -31.47 24.45
N ARG A 919 25.61 -30.31 24.60
CA ARG A 919 26.14 -28.92 24.67
C ARG A 919 26.84 -28.31 23.45
N ALA A 920 26.07 -27.51 22.72
CA ALA A 920 26.34 -26.07 22.65
C ALA A 920 25.01 -25.29 22.54
N SER A 921 24.99 -24.03 23.00
CA SER A 921 23.89 -23.08 22.81
C SER A 921 24.27 -22.03 21.76
N PRO A 922 23.33 -21.21 21.24
CA PRO A 922 23.48 -20.60 19.92
C PRO A 922 24.27 -19.29 19.89
N GLN A 923 24.76 -18.92 18.70
CA GLN A 923 25.15 -17.57 18.33
C GLN A 923 24.53 -17.16 16.97
N SER A 924 24.57 -15.87 16.68
CA SER A 924 23.61 -15.17 15.82
C SER A 924 24.08 -14.89 14.39
N ALA A 925 23.09 -14.67 13.52
CA ALA A 925 23.08 -13.81 12.33
C ALA A 925 24.36 -13.74 11.46
N GLY A 926 24.33 -14.41 10.30
CA GLY A 926 25.27 -14.19 9.19
C GLY A 926 24.55 -13.92 7.88
N LEU A 927 24.56 -12.68 7.40
CA LEU A 927 24.11 -12.33 6.05
C LEU A 927 25.06 -12.94 5.00
N SER A 928 24.51 -13.64 4.01
CA SER A 928 25.24 -14.01 2.80
C SER A 928 24.30 -13.95 1.59
N PHE A 929 24.76 -13.23 0.55
CA PHE A 929 24.02 -12.98 -0.68
C PHE A 929 24.94 -13.33 -1.85
N LEU A 930 24.37 -13.94 -2.91
CA LEU A 930 25.02 -14.29 -4.17
C LEU A 930 26.26 -15.20 -4.12
N SER A 931 26.08 -16.43 -4.58
CA SER A 931 26.88 -16.97 -5.69
C SER A 931 26.07 -18.03 -6.43
N GLY A 932 26.06 -17.97 -7.76
CA GLY A 932 25.24 -18.84 -8.60
C GLY A 932 25.96 -20.12 -9.01
N ARG A 933 25.24 -21.25 -8.98
CA ARG A 933 25.43 -22.37 -9.90
C ARG A 933 24.05 -22.82 -10.39
N GLY A 934 23.98 -23.23 -11.66
CA GLY A 934 22.71 -23.51 -12.33
C GLY A 934 21.97 -24.70 -11.71
N LEU A 935 20.64 -24.60 -11.69
CA LEU A 935 19.75 -25.71 -11.37
C LEU A 935 18.68 -25.77 -12.45
N GLY A 936 18.66 -26.87 -13.21
CA GLY A 936 17.64 -27.08 -14.24
C GLY A 936 16.31 -27.55 -13.66
N ARG A 937 15.23 -27.31 -14.41
CA ARG A 937 13.93 -27.98 -14.28
C ARG A 937 13.29 -27.94 -12.88
N LEU A 938 12.75 -26.77 -12.52
CA LEU A 938 11.89 -26.57 -11.36
C LEU A 938 10.50 -27.20 -11.59
N ASP A 939 10.37 -28.48 -11.26
CA ASP A 939 9.12 -29.26 -11.34
C ASP A 939 8.63 -29.65 -9.93
N ASP A 940 8.74 -28.69 -8.99
CA ASP A 940 8.53 -28.93 -7.56
C ASP A 940 7.90 -27.67 -6.90
N LEU A 941 6.56 -27.60 -6.91
CA LEU A 941 5.81 -26.57 -6.20
C LEU A 941 5.99 -26.78 -4.69
N ARG A 942 6.82 -25.95 -4.05
CA ARG A 942 7.09 -26.00 -2.61
C ARG A 942 5.80 -25.91 -1.79
N GLN A 943 5.31 -27.06 -1.32
CA GLN A 943 4.16 -27.15 -0.44
C GLN A 943 4.45 -26.49 0.91
N VAL A 944 3.70 -25.43 1.22
CA VAL A 944 3.82 -24.59 2.41
C VAL A 944 3.01 -25.17 3.56
N GLU A 945 3.57 -25.16 4.77
CA GLU A 945 2.82 -25.48 5.99
C GLU A 945 1.89 -24.31 6.35
N ALA A 946 0.60 -24.48 6.04
CA ALA A 946 -0.41 -23.44 6.21
C ALA A 946 -0.73 -23.18 7.69
N LYS A 947 -0.56 -21.93 8.15
CA LYS A 947 -1.08 -21.51 9.47
C LYS A 947 -2.57 -21.19 9.39
N TYR A 948 -3.23 -21.14 10.55
CA TYR A 948 -4.69 -21.01 10.68
C TYR A 948 -5.34 -19.91 9.80
N PRO A 949 -4.78 -18.67 9.68
CA PRO A 949 -5.37 -17.65 8.81
C PRO A 949 -5.46 -18.05 7.33
N ALA A 950 -4.51 -18.85 6.83
CA ALA A 950 -4.51 -19.33 5.45
C ALA A 950 -5.55 -20.43 5.20
N LEU A 951 -5.77 -21.29 6.20
CA LEU A 951 -6.83 -22.31 6.18
C LEU A 951 -8.22 -21.64 6.24
N LEU A 952 -8.38 -20.63 7.08
CA LEU A 952 -9.60 -19.82 7.16
C LEU A 952 -9.87 -19.06 5.85
N PHE A 953 -8.84 -18.44 5.24
CA PHE A 953 -8.95 -17.78 3.94
C PHE A 953 -9.40 -18.75 2.84
N LYS A 954 -8.85 -19.95 2.80
CA LYS A 954 -9.28 -21.01 1.88
C LYS A 954 -10.75 -21.39 2.09
N GLN A 955 -11.18 -21.57 3.33
CA GLN A 955 -12.57 -21.88 3.68
C GLN A 955 -13.54 -20.75 3.31
N GLN A 956 -13.17 -19.49 3.58
CA GLN A 956 -13.94 -18.31 3.18
C GLN A 956 -14.05 -18.24 1.65
N LEU A 957 -12.96 -18.44 0.91
CA LEU A 957 -12.95 -18.40 -0.55
C LEU A 957 -13.84 -19.49 -1.17
N THR A 958 -13.87 -20.71 -0.59
CA THR A 958 -14.83 -21.75 -0.96
C THR A 958 -16.27 -21.27 -0.80
N ALA A 959 -16.63 -20.73 0.37
CA ALA A 959 -17.99 -20.24 0.64
C ALA A 959 -18.38 -19.05 -0.27
N PHE A 960 -17.42 -18.22 -0.69
CA PHE A 960 -17.65 -17.17 -1.68
C PHE A 960 -17.87 -17.71 -3.09
N LEU A 961 -17.10 -18.72 -3.53
CA LEU A 961 -17.30 -19.41 -4.80
C LEU A 961 -18.69 -20.07 -4.86
N GLU A 962 -19.05 -20.79 -3.80
CA GLU A 962 -20.36 -21.40 -3.59
C GLU A 962 -21.51 -20.37 -3.68
N LYS A 963 -21.37 -19.23 -2.99
CA LYS A 963 -22.34 -18.12 -3.03
C LYS A 963 -22.48 -17.54 -4.43
N ILE A 964 -21.38 -17.25 -5.13
CA ILE A 964 -21.39 -16.66 -6.48
C ILE A 964 -22.04 -17.62 -7.49
N TYR A 965 -21.70 -18.91 -7.42
CA TYR A 965 -22.34 -19.96 -8.22
C TYR A 965 -23.86 -20.01 -7.99
N GLY A 966 -24.29 -19.99 -6.72
CA GLY A 966 -25.70 -19.93 -6.34
C GLY A 966 -26.41 -18.70 -6.91
N MET A 967 -25.81 -17.51 -6.82
CA MET A 967 -26.39 -16.27 -7.35
C MET A 967 -26.59 -16.31 -8.88
N ILE A 968 -25.61 -16.80 -9.65
CA ILE A 968 -25.75 -16.93 -11.11
C ILE A 968 -26.86 -17.92 -11.47
N ARG A 969 -26.91 -19.08 -10.80
CA ARG A 969 -27.96 -20.09 -10.96
C ARG A 969 -29.34 -19.53 -10.64
N ASP A 970 -29.48 -18.82 -9.53
CA ASP A 970 -30.77 -18.36 -9.02
C ASP A 970 -31.28 -17.14 -9.79
N ASN A 971 -30.39 -16.28 -10.32
CA ASN A 971 -30.73 -15.26 -11.33
C ASN A 971 -31.28 -15.90 -12.62
N LEU A 972 -30.65 -16.97 -13.13
CA LEU A 972 -31.13 -17.67 -14.32
C LEU A 972 -32.48 -18.39 -14.06
N LYS A 973 -32.65 -19.03 -12.89
CA LYS A 973 -33.96 -19.58 -12.47
C LYS A 973 -35.05 -18.49 -12.42
N LYS A 974 -34.75 -17.32 -11.84
CA LYS A 974 -35.65 -16.14 -11.74
C LYS A 974 -36.07 -15.62 -13.12
N GLU A 975 -35.18 -15.64 -14.10
CA GLU A 975 -35.47 -15.20 -15.48
C GLU A 975 -36.35 -16.19 -16.27
N ILE A 976 -36.04 -17.49 -16.21
CA ILE A 976 -36.77 -18.51 -17.00
C ILE A 976 -38.09 -18.97 -16.37
N SER A 977 -38.23 -18.88 -15.04
CA SER A 977 -39.44 -19.30 -14.30
C SER A 977 -40.77 -18.75 -14.89
N PRO A 978 -40.94 -17.44 -15.15
CA PRO A 978 -42.17 -16.92 -15.75
C PRO A 978 -42.39 -17.42 -17.19
N LEU A 979 -41.33 -17.70 -17.95
CA LEU A 979 -41.44 -18.27 -19.30
C LEU A 979 -41.87 -19.73 -19.26
N LEU A 980 -41.33 -20.53 -18.33
CA LEU A 980 -41.73 -21.93 -18.13
C LEU A 980 -43.22 -22.06 -17.82
N GLY A 981 -43.77 -21.15 -16.99
CA GLY A 981 -45.21 -21.06 -16.71
C GLY A 981 -46.09 -20.92 -17.96
N LEU A 982 -45.60 -20.25 -19.00
CA LEU A 982 -46.28 -20.08 -20.29
C LEU A 982 -46.05 -21.27 -21.24
N CYS A 983 -44.86 -21.88 -21.20
CA CYS A 983 -44.50 -23.05 -22.01
C CYS A 983 -45.27 -24.34 -21.68
N ILE A 984 -45.98 -24.40 -20.55
CA ILE A 984 -46.71 -25.59 -20.06
C ILE A 984 -48.06 -25.81 -20.76
N GLN A 985 -48.66 -24.77 -21.36
CA GLN A 985 -50.00 -24.84 -21.94
C GLN A 985 -50.03 -24.19 -23.33
N VAL A 986 -50.51 -24.90 -24.35
CA VAL A 986 -50.69 -24.36 -25.72
C VAL A 986 -51.45 -23.02 -25.69
N PRO A 987 -50.85 -21.90 -26.16
CA PRO A 987 -51.55 -20.63 -26.31
C PRO A 987 -52.83 -20.76 -27.15
N ARG A 988 -54.00 -20.58 -26.49
CA ARG A 988 -55.31 -20.61 -27.14
C ARG A 988 -55.54 -19.32 -27.94
N THR A 989 -55.14 -19.31 -29.21
CA THR A 989 -55.51 -18.24 -30.14
C THR A 989 -57.03 -18.18 -30.28
N SER A 990 -57.61 -16.97 -30.16
CA SER A 990 -59.06 -16.79 -30.19
C SER A 990 -59.62 -17.08 -31.59
N ARG A 991 -60.69 -17.88 -31.67
CA ARG A 991 -61.30 -18.41 -32.92
C ARG A 991 -61.97 -17.36 -33.82
N ALA A 992 -61.61 -16.08 -33.71
CA ALA A 992 -62.33 -14.95 -34.31
C ALA A 992 -61.89 -14.55 -35.74
N SER A 993 -60.73 -15.01 -36.24
CA SER A 993 -60.16 -14.49 -37.50
C SER A 993 -59.37 -15.52 -38.33
N LEU A 994 -59.99 -16.65 -38.68
CA LEU A 994 -59.41 -17.65 -39.60
C LEU A 994 -60.41 -18.10 -40.68
N VAL A 995 -60.80 -17.17 -41.55
CA VAL A 995 -61.51 -17.46 -42.82
C VAL A 995 -60.54 -17.31 -43.99
N LYS A 996 -60.29 -18.42 -44.70
CA LYS A 996 -59.57 -18.54 -45.98
C LYS A 996 -58.11 -18.02 -46.04
N GLY A 997 -57.15 -18.94 -46.14
CA GLY A 997 -56.14 -18.85 -47.21
C GLY A 997 -54.67 -19.13 -46.88
N ARG A 998 -54.12 -20.16 -47.55
CA ARG A 998 -52.70 -20.43 -47.84
C ARG A 998 -51.76 -20.76 -46.66
N SER A 999 -50.75 -21.57 -46.97
CA SER A 999 -49.88 -22.29 -46.03
C SER A 999 -48.95 -21.43 -45.17
N GLN A 1000 -48.76 -20.14 -45.49
CA GLN A 1000 -47.91 -19.24 -44.68
C GLN A 1000 -48.53 -18.88 -43.32
N SER A 1001 -49.86 -18.90 -43.17
CA SER A 1001 -50.51 -18.55 -41.89
C SER A 1001 -50.19 -19.55 -40.77
N ASN A 1002 -50.10 -20.84 -41.10
CA ASN A 1002 -49.77 -21.89 -40.13
C ASN A 1002 -48.32 -21.78 -39.63
N ALA A 1003 -47.38 -21.41 -40.50
CA ALA A 1003 -45.99 -21.20 -40.11
C ALA A 1003 -45.86 -20.04 -39.10
N VAL A 1004 -46.53 -18.91 -39.34
CA VAL A 1004 -46.55 -17.77 -38.40
C VAL A 1004 -47.23 -18.15 -37.08
N ALA A 1005 -48.31 -18.93 -37.11
CA ALA A 1005 -48.95 -19.44 -35.90
C ALA A 1005 -48.04 -20.39 -35.09
N GLN A 1006 -47.31 -21.30 -35.75
CA GLN A 1006 -46.34 -22.17 -35.07
C GLN A 1006 -45.14 -21.38 -34.51
N GLN A 1007 -44.64 -20.36 -35.22
CA GLN A 1007 -43.58 -19.49 -34.72
C GLN A 1007 -44.01 -18.75 -33.44
N ALA A 1008 -45.26 -18.27 -33.38
CA ALA A 1008 -45.83 -17.63 -32.21
C ALA A 1008 -45.98 -18.58 -31.00
N LEU A 1009 -46.27 -19.87 -31.25
CA LEU A 1009 -46.33 -20.89 -30.20
C LEU A 1009 -44.94 -21.19 -29.61
N ILE A 1010 -43.91 -21.30 -30.46
CA ILE A 1010 -42.53 -21.65 -30.07
C ILE A 1010 -41.77 -20.46 -29.44
N ALA A 1011 -42.24 -19.22 -29.62
CA ALA A 1011 -41.59 -17.99 -29.16
C ALA A 1011 -41.17 -17.99 -27.67
N HIS A 1012 -41.96 -18.59 -26.77
CA HIS A 1012 -41.60 -18.67 -25.34
C HIS A 1012 -40.40 -19.60 -25.08
N TRP A 1013 -40.32 -20.74 -25.79
CA TRP A 1013 -39.18 -21.64 -25.73
C TRP A 1013 -37.92 -20.99 -26.31
N GLN A 1014 -38.06 -20.25 -27.41
CA GLN A 1014 -36.96 -19.48 -28.00
C GLN A 1014 -36.46 -18.35 -27.10
N SER A 1015 -37.31 -17.79 -26.22
CA SER A 1015 -36.85 -16.87 -25.17
C SER A 1015 -36.04 -17.59 -24.08
N ILE A 1016 -36.45 -18.78 -23.65
CA ILE A 1016 -35.67 -19.60 -22.69
C ILE A 1016 -34.31 -19.96 -23.29
N VAL A 1017 -34.26 -20.42 -24.54
CA VAL A 1017 -33.02 -20.72 -25.27
C VAL A 1017 -32.09 -19.50 -25.36
N LYS A 1018 -32.64 -18.30 -25.60
CA LYS A 1018 -31.87 -17.04 -25.58
C LYS A 1018 -31.30 -16.72 -24.20
N SER A 1019 -32.04 -16.93 -23.11
CA SER A 1019 -31.52 -16.76 -21.75
C SER A 1019 -30.37 -17.75 -21.45
N LEU A 1020 -30.52 -19.02 -21.83
CA LEU A 1020 -29.48 -20.04 -21.68
C LEU A 1020 -28.21 -19.68 -22.46
N ASP A 1021 -28.35 -19.30 -23.74
CA ASP A 1021 -27.27 -18.82 -24.60
C ASP A 1021 -26.60 -17.53 -24.08
N HIS A 1022 -27.38 -16.58 -23.54
CA HIS A 1022 -26.86 -15.34 -22.94
C HIS A 1022 -25.95 -15.64 -21.73
N TYR A 1023 -26.39 -16.49 -20.80
CA TYR A 1023 -25.56 -16.89 -19.66
C TYR A 1023 -24.36 -17.74 -20.07
N LEU A 1024 -24.51 -18.61 -21.09
CA LEU A 1024 -23.39 -19.36 -21.66
C LEU A 1024 -22.34 -18.42 -22.27
N LYS A 1025 -22.76 -17.35 -22.95
CA LYS A 1025 -21.89 -16.31 -23.50
C LYS A 1025 -21.18 -15.50 -22.41
N ILE A 1026 -21.88 -15.07 -21.35
CA ILE A 1026 -21.28 -14.39 -20.19
C ILE A 1026 -20.23 -15.27 -19.51
N MET A 1027 -20.53 -16.55 -19.29
CA MET A 1027 -19.59 -17.48 -18.65
C MET A 1027 -18.39 -17.80 -19.55
N LYS A 1028 -18.58 -17.89 -20.88
CA LYS A 1028 -17.48 -18.08 -21.85
C LYS A 1028 -16.59 -16.82 -21.97
N SER A 1029 -17.16 -15.62 -22.01
CA SER A 1029 -16.39 -14.35 -22.11
C SER A 1029 -15.61 -14.02 -20.83
N ASN A 1030 -16.10 -14.45 -19.67
CA ASN A 1030 -15.41 -14.32 -18.38
C ASN A 1030 -14.57 -15.57 -18.01
N HIS A 1031 -14.25 -16.42 -18.99
CA HIS A 1031 -13.41 -17.62 -18.84
C HIS A 1031 -13.74 -18.46 -17.59
N VAL A 1032 -15.02 -18.70 -17.33
CA VAL A 1032 -15.46 -19.56 -16.22
C VAL A 1032 -15.10 -21.01 -16.56
N PRO A 1033 -14.47 -21.79 -15.65
CA PRO A 1033 -14.11 -23.19 -15.92
C PRO A 1033 -15.30 -24.02 -16.44
N PRO A 1034 -15.17 -24.74 -17.57
CA PRO A 1034 -16.31 -25.41 -18.21
C PRO A 1034 -17.05 -26.41 -17.31
N PHE A 1035 -16.36 -27.02 -16.34
CA PHE A 1035 -16.98 -27.84 -15.28
C PHE A 1035 -18.03 -27.08 -14.47
N LEU A 1036 -17.74 -25.85 -14.03
CA LEU A 1036 -18.70 -25.04 -13.27
C LEU A 1036 -19.87 -24.62 -14.16
N VAL A 1037 -19.60 -24.25 -15.42
CA VAL A 1037 -20.64 -23.90 -16.41
C VAL A 1037 -21.59 -25.08 -16.65
N ARG A 1038 -21.04 -26.28 -16.88
CA ARG A 1038 -21.79 -27.53 -17.01
C ARG A 1038 -22.67 -27.78 -15.79
N LYS A 1039 -22.11 -27.63 -14.58
CA LYS A 1039 -22.84 -27.80 -13.33
C LYS A 1039 -24.00 -26.80 -13.18
N VAL A 1040 -23.85 -25.53 -13.59
CA VAL A 1040 -24.98 -24.57 -13.65
C VAL A 1040 -26.08 -25.13 -14.55
N PHE A 1041 -25.76 -25.48 -15.79
CA PHE A 1041 -26.76 -25.92 -16.75
C PHE A 1041 -27.43 -27.26 -16.40
N THR A 1042 -26.72 -28.19 -15.76
CA THR A 1042 -27.34 -29.40 -15.18
C THR A 1042 -28.44 -29.03 -14.16
N GLN A 1043 -28.16 -28.13 -13.20
CA GLN A 1043 -29.18 -27.71 -12.22
C GLN A 1043 -30.34 -26.92 -12.85
N ILE A 1044 -30.06 -26.10 -13.87
CA ILE A 1044 -31.12 -25.38 -14.60
C ILE A 1044 -32.02 -26.34 -15.39
N PHE A 1045 -31.47 -27.37 -16.04
CA PHE A 1045 -32.26 -28.38 -16.74
C PHE A 1045 -33.05 -29.27 -15.78
N SER A 1046 -32.51 -29.57 -14.59
CA SER A 1046 -33.25 -30.26 -13.53
C SER A 1046 -34.40 -29.38 -12.98
N PHE A 1047 -34.19 -28.08 -12.80
CA PHE A 1047 -35.26 -27.13 -12.46
C PHE A 1047 -36.34 -27.03 -13.55
N ILE A 1048 -35.96 -26.98 -14.83
CA ILE A 1048 -36.90 -27.03 -15.96
C ILE A 1048 -37.73 -28.33 -15.92
N ASN A 1049 -37.09 -29.48 -15.69
CA ASN A 1049 -37.76 -30.76 -15.52
C ASN A 1049 -38.81 -30.72 -14.39
N VAL A 1050 -38.42 -30.25 -13.20
CA VAL A 1050 -39.28 -30.10 -12.01
C VAL A 1050 -40.49 -29.21 -12.31
N GLN A 1051 -40.27 -28.00 -12.83
CA GLN A 1051 -41.33 -27.02 -13.10
C GLN A 1051 -42.35 -27.52 -14.13
N LEU A 1052 -41.88 -28.06 -15.26
CA LEU A 1052 -42.75 -28.57 -16.32
C LEU A 1052 -43.53 -29.82 -15.86
N PHE A 1053 -42.83 -30.77 -15.24
CA PHE A 1053 -43.41 -32.07 -14.84
C PHE A 1053 -44.41 -31.93 -13.69
N ASN A 1054 -44.10 -31.15 -12.65
CA ASN A 1054 -45.03 -30.91 -11.56
C ASN A 1054 -46.29 -30.21 -12.05
N SER A 1055 -46.14 -29.22 -12.94
CA SER A 1055 -47.29 -28.51 -13.52
C SER A 1055 -48.16 -29.41 -14.39
N LEU A 1056 -47.56 -30.35 -15.11
CA LEU A 1056 -48.27 -31.39 -15.87
C LEU A 1056 -49.08 -32.31 -14.95
N LEU A 1057 -48.54 -32.71 -13.79
CA LEU A 1057 -49.22 -33.57 -12.81
C LEU A 1057 -50.29 -32.88 -11.96
N LEU A 1058 -50.24 -31.55 -11.89
CA LEU A 1058 -51.20 -30.72 -11.15
C LEU A 1058 -52.37 -30.24 -12.02
N ARG A 1059 -52.18 -30.03 -13.33
CA ARG A 1059 -53.19 -29.42 -14.23
C ARG A 1059 -53.71 -30.42 -15.28
N ARG A 1060 -54.96 -30.90 -15.11
CA ARG A 1060 -55.62 -31.81 -16.07
C ARG A 1060 -55.60 -31.30 -17.51
N GLU A 1061 -55.76 -29.99 -17.71
CA GLU A 1061 -55.76 -29.35 -19.03
C GLU A 1061 -54.42 -29.42 -19.77
N CYS A 1062 -53.32 -29.74 -19.07
CA CYS A 1062 -51.99 -29.92 -19.66
C CYS A 1062 -51.74 -31.37 -20.12
N CYS A 1063 -52.53 -32.34 -19.64
CA CYS A 1063 -52.48 -33.74 -20.09
C CYS A 1063 -53.36 -33.98 -21.33
N SER A 1064 -53.07 -33.27 -22.43
CA SER A 1064 -53.72 -33.51 -23.73
C SER A 1064 -52.74 -33.97 -24.81
N PHE A 1065 -53.25 -34.47 -25.94
CA PHE A 1065 -52.40 -34.87 -27.07
C PHE A 1065 -51.70 -33.65 -27.67
N SER A 1066 -52.45 -32.57 -27.96
CA SER A 1066 -51.88 -31.36 -28.57
C SER A 1066 -50.90 -30.63 -27.63
N ASN A 1067 -51.14 -30.66 -26.32
CA ASN A 1067 -50.21 -30.11 -25.34
C ASN A 1067 -48.94 -30.98 -25.21
N GLY A 1068 -49.08 -32.30 -25.35
CA GLY A 1068 -47.96 -33.22 -25.50
C GLY A 1068 -47.10 -32.89 -26.73
N GLU A 1069 -47.71 -32.71 -27.91
CA GLU A 1069 -46.97 -32.30 -29.12
C GLU A 1069 -46.26 -30.97 -28.94
N TYR A 1070 -46.92 -29.98 -28.32
CA TYR A 1070 -46.36 -28.65 -28.08
C TYR A 1070 -45.14 -28.67 -27.16
N VAL A 1071 -45.24 -29.31 -25.99
CA VAL A 1071 -44.12 -29.43 -25.06
C VAL A 1071 -43.01 -30.30 -25.66
N LYS A 1072 -43.34 -31.31 -26.48
CA LYS A 1072 -42.34 -32.13 -27.19
C LYS A 1072 -41.52 -31.30 -28.18
N ALA A 1073 -42.16 -30.40 -28.93
CA ALA A 1073 -41.46 -29.48 -29.83
C ALA A 1073 -40.57 -28.49 -29.05
N GLY A 1074 -41.06 -27.95 -27.93
CA GLY A 1074 -40.28 -27.07 -27.07
C GLY A 1074 -39.06 -27.74 -26.42
N LEU A 1075 -39.19 -29.02 -26.03
CA LEU A 1075 -38.07 -29.82 -25.55
C LEU A 1075 -37.01 -30.09 -26.64
N ALA A 1076 -37.42 -30.15 -27.92
CA ALA A 1076 -36.46 -30.32 -29.03
C ALA A 1076 -35.61 -29.06 -29.27
N GLU A 1077 -36.13 -27.85 -29.02
CA GLU A 1077 -35.33 -26.61 -29.03
C GLU A 1077 -34.24 -26.64 -27.92
N LEU A 1078 -34.52 -27.30 -26.80
CA LEU A 1078 -33.52 -27.52 -25.72
C LEU A 1078 -32.51 -28.63 -26.06
N GLU A 1079 -32.93 -29.70 -26.76
CA GLU A 1079 -32.04 -30.75 -27.28
C GLU A 1079 -31.05 -30.18 -28.32
N GLN A 1080 -31.56 -29.30 -29.20
CA GLN A 1080 -30.76 -28.54 -30.16
C GLN A 1080 -29.77 -27.61 -29.45
N TRP A 1081 -30.21 -26.85 -28.44
CA TRP A 1081 -29.31 -25.99 -27.67
C TRP A 1081 -28.21 -26.77 -26.93
N CYS A 1082 -28.53 -27.94 -26.34
CA CYS A 1082 -27.50 -28.80 -25.74
C CYS A 1082 -26.45 -29.28 -26.76
N SER A 1083 -26.88 -29.52 -28.00
CA SER A 1083 -25.99 -29.90 -29.10
C SER A 1083 -25.09 -28.74 -29.54
N GLU A 1084 -25.64 -27.53 -29.65
CA GLU A 1084 -24.91 -26.31 -30.03
C GLU A 1084 -23.97 -25.78 -28.93
N ALA A 1085 -24.34 -25.96 -27.66
CA ALA A 1085 -23.52 -25.55 -26.50
C ALA A 1085 -22.23 -26.39 -26.33
N THR A 1086 -22.19 -27.56 -26.98
CA THR A 1086 -21.21 -28.67 -26.93
C THR A 1086 -21.16 -29.43 -25.61
N GLU A 1087 -20.73 -30.70 -25.66
CA GLU A 1087 -20.60 -31.57 -24.48
C GLU A 1087 -19.71 -30.95 -23.39
N GLU A 1088 -18.72 -30.13 -23.79
CA GLU A 1088 -17.83 -29.39 -22.88
C GLU A 1088 -18.64 -28.58 -21.85
N TYR A 1089 -19.66 -27.83 -22.29
CA TYR A 1089 -20.44 -26.90 -21.47
C TYR A 1089 -21.85 -27.38 -21.12
N ALA A 1090 -22.47 -28.26 -21.92
CA ALA A 1090 -23.79 -28.82 -21.63
C ALA A 1090 -23.70 -30.12 -20.80
N GLY A 1091 -22.77 -31.01 -21.13
CA GLY A 1091 -22.64 -32.34 -20.54
C GLY A 1091 -23.98 -33.09 -20.45
N SER A 1092 -24.26 -33.69 -19.29
CA SER A 1092 -25.47 -34.47 -19.02
C SER A 1092 -26.73 -33.63 -18.72
N ALA A 1093 -26.76 -32.33 -19.04
CA ALA A 1093 -27.95 -31.49 -18.77
C ALA A 1093 -29.22 -32.03 -19.47
N TRP A 1094 -29.09 -32.65 -20.64
CA TRP A 1094 -30.20 -33.25 -21.37
C TRP A 1094 -30.84 -34.46 -20.65
N ASP A 1095 -30.09 -35.16 -19.81
CA ASP A 1095 -30.57 -36.32 -19.07
C ASP A 1095 -31.43 -35.93 -17.86
N GLU A 1096 -31.27 -34.72 -17.34
CA GLU A 1096 -32.10 -34.20 -16.24
C GLU A 1096 -33.57 -34.07 -16.64
N LEU A 1097 -33.85 -33.75 -17.91
CA LEU A 1097 -35.20 -33.64 -18.48
C LEU A 1097 -35.93 -35.00 -18.66
N LYS A 1098 -35.36 -36.12 -18.19
CA LYS A 1098 -35.91 -37.48 -18.33
C LYS A 1098 -37.38 -37.65 -17.92
N HIS A 1099 -37.84 -37.02 -16.83
CA HIS A 1099 -39.22 -37.19 -16.36
C HIS A 1099 -40.22 -36.50 -17.32
N ILE A 1100 -40.00 -35.23 -17.65
CA ILE A 1100 -40.86 -34.52 -18.60
C ILE A 1100 -40.79 -35.14 -20.01
N ARG A 1101 -39.60 -35.55 -20.48
CA ARG A 1101 -39.40 -36.23 -21.77
C ARG A 1101 -40.22 -37.53 -21.86
N GLN A 1102 -40.20 -38.37 -20.82
CA GLN A 1102 -40.99 -39.62 -20.81
C GLN A 1102 -42.50 -39.36 -20.69
N ALA A 1103 -42.93 -38.45 -19.81
CA ALA A 1103 -44.34 -38.13 -19.65
C ALA A 1103 -44.98 -37.55 -20.93
N VAL A 1104 -44.27 -36.63 -21.58
CA VAL A 1104 -44.68 -36.01 -22.85
C VAL A 1104 -44.58 -37.01 -24.01
N GLY A 1105 -43.54 -37.84 -24.03
CA GLY A 1105 -43.41 -38.95 -24.99
C GLY A 1105 -44.62 -39.90 -24.93
N PHE A 1106 -45.04 -40.28 -23.73
CA PHE A 1106 -46.23 -41.11 -23.49
C PHE A 1106 -47.54 -40.43 -23.93
N LEU A 1107 -47.73 -39.14 -23.63
CA LEU A 1107 -48.91 -38.38 -24.03
C LEU A 1107 -49.14 -38.37 -25.55
N VAL A 1108 -48.08 -38.42 -26.38
CA VAL A 1108 -48.15 -38.36 -27.85
C VAL A 1108 -48.29 -39.75 -28.51
N ILE A 1109 -48.32 -40.85 -27.74
CA ILE A 1109 -48.55 -42.20 -28.30
C ILE A 1109 -50.01 -42.35 -28.79
N HIS A 1110 -50.24 -42.70 -30.06
CA HIS A 1110 -51.61 -42.91 -30.57
C HIS A 1110 -52.27 -44.22 -30.09
N GLN A 1111 -51.51 -45.28 -29.83
CA GLN A 1111 -52.04 -46.62 -29.52
C GLN A 1111 -51.97 -46.99 -28.01
N LYS A 1112 -52.14 -46.00 -27.11
CA LYS A 1112 -52.13 -46.21 -25.63
C LYS A 1112 -53.00 -47.40 -25.15
N PRO A 1113 -54.22 -47.65 -25.66
CA PRO A 1113 -55.07 -48.74 -25.18
C PRO A 1113 -54.48 -50.14 -25.39
N LYS A 1114 -53.52 -50.31 -26.33
CA LYS A 1114 -52.90 -51.61 -26.66
C LYS A 1114 -51.62 -51.89 -25.87
N LYS A 1115 -51.11 -50.93 -25.09
CA LYS A 1115 -49.85 -51.08 -24.34
C LYS A 1115 -50.08 -51.74 -22.99
N SER A 1116 -49.36 -52.82 -22.71
CA SER A 1116 -49.38 -53.48 -21.40
C SER A 1116 -48.64 -52.66 -20.35
N LEU A 1117 -48.94 -52.91 -19.07
CA LEU A 1117 -48.28 -52.25 -17.94
C LEU A 1117 -46.75 -52.48 -17.96
N ASN A 1118 -46.29 -53.66 -18.39
CA ASN A 1118 -44.85 -53.95 -18.50
C ASN A 1118 -44.17 -53.11 -19.58
N GLU A 1119 -44.77 -52.96 -20.77
CA GLU A 1119 -44.24 -52.07 -21.82
C GLU A 1119 -44.20 -50.61 -21.33
N ILE A 1120 -45.24 -50.16 -20.63
CA ILE A 1120 -45.31 -48.78 -20.11
C ILE A 1120 -44.21 -48.54 -19.08
N THR A 1121 -44.07 -49.42 -18.08
CA THR A 1121 -43.12 -49.22 -16.97
C THR A 1121 -41.68 -49.61 -17.30
N LYS A 1122 -41.41 -50.48 -18.29
CA LYS A 1122 -40.04 -50.91 -18.62
C LYS A 1122 -39.47 -50.33 -19.92
N GLU A 1123 -40.31 -50.08 -20.93
CA GLU A 1123 -39.85 -49.64 -22.26
C GLU A 1123 -40.12 -48.16 -22.52
N LEU A 1124 -41.31 -47.67 -22.14
CA LEU A 1124 -41.77 -46.32 -22.49
C LEU A 1124 -41.45 -45.27 -21.42
N CYS A 1125 -41.57 -45.62 -20.13
CA CYS A 1125 -41.45 -44.69 -19.01
C CYS A 1125 -40.69 -45.28 -17.79
N PRO A 1126 -39.47 -45.84 -17.96
CA PRO A 1126 -38.73 -46.50 -16.89
C PRO A 1126 -38.24 -45.60 -15.73
N VAL A 1127 -38.45 -44.28 -15.81
CA VAL A 1127 -38.10 -43.32 -14.75
C VAL A 1127 -39.35 -42.79 -14.02
N LEU A 1128 -40.56 -43.02 -14.53
CA LEU A 1128 -41.80 -42.53 -13.90
C LEU A 1128 -42.35 -43.57 -12.91
N SER A 1129 -42.72 -43.11 -11.70
CA SER A 1129 -43.34 -44.00 -10.70
C SER A 1129 -44.75 -44.43 -11.11
N ILE A 1130 -45.23 -45.56 -10.59
CA ILE A 1130 -46.59 -46.05 -10.85
C ILE A 1130 -47.64 -44.99 -10.48
N GLN A 1131 -47.40 -44.24 -9.39
CA GLN A 1131 -48.27 -43.13 -8.96
C GLN A 1131 -48.30 -41.96 -9.96
N GLN A 1132 -47.16 -41.61 -10.55
CA GLN A 1132 -47.07 -40.59 -11.60
C GLN A 1132 -47.75 -41.07 -12.89
N LEU A 1133 -47.48 -42.32 -13.31
CA LEU A 1133 -48.09 -42.95 -14.49
C LEU A 1133 -49.62 -43.05 -14.37
N TYR A 1134 -50.13 -43.46 -13.21
CA TYR A 1134 -51.58 -43.48 -12.92
C TYR A 1134 -52.17 -42.07 -12.98
N ARG A 1135 -51.49 -41.06 -12.45
CA ARG A 1135 -51.94 -39.67 -12.46
C ARG A 1135 -52.01 -39.09 -13.88
N ILE A 1136 -51.00 -39.32 -14.72
CA ILE A 1136 -51.02 -38.93 -16.14
C ILE A 1136 -52.15 -39.67 -16.88
N SER A 1137 -52.23 -40.99 -16.71
CA SER A 1137 -53.20 -41.86 -17.37
C SER A 1137 -54.66 -41.53 -17.05
N THR A 1138 -54.95 -41.09 -15.82
CA THR A 1138 -56.30 -40.72 -15.36
C THR A 1138 -56.68 -39.27 -15.65
N MET A 1139 -55.71 -38.38 -15.87
CA MET A 1139 -55.97 -37.01 -16.30
C MET A 1139 -56.01 -36.84 -17.83
N TYR A 1140 -55.39 -37.76 -18.57
CA TYR A 1140 -55.30 -37.71 -20.04
C TYR A 1140 -56.65 -37.59 -20.74
N TRP A 1141 -56.69 -36.75 -21.77
CA TRP A 1141 -57.73 -36.75 -22.80
C TRP A 1141 -57.13 -36.39 -24.16
N ASP A 1142 -57.69 -36.92 -25.25
CA ASP A 1142 -57.28 -36.51 -26.59
C ASP A 1142 -58.19 -35.39 -27.12
N ASP A 1143 -57.56 -34.28 -27.48
CA ASP A 1143 -58.17 -33.03 -27.95
C ASP A 1143 -58.07 -32.83 -29.46
N LYS A 1144 -57.43 -33.77 -30.18
CA LYS A 1144 -57.04 -33.64 -31.59
C LYS A 1144 -57.46 -34.83 -32.47
N TYR A 1145 -57.38 -36.06 -31.94
CA TYR A 1145 -57.69 -37.31 -32.65
C TYR A 1145 -58.68 -38.23 -31.92
N GLY A 1146 -59.11 -37.89 -30.70
CA GLY A 1146 -60.09 -38.67 -29.93
C GLY A 1146 -59.59 -40.03 -29.41
N THR A 1147 -58.28 -40.28 -29.38
CA THR A 1147 -57.71 -41.53 -28.83
C THR A 1147 -58.00 -41.69 -27.34
N HIS A 1148 -58.31 -42.92 -26.92
CA HIS A 1148 -58.51 -43.25 -25.52
C HIS A 1148 -57.17 -43.35 -24.76
N SER A 1149 -57.24 -43.26 -23.42
CA SER A 1149 -56.12 -43.52 -22.53
C SER A 1149 -55.72 -45.02 -22.55
N VAL A 1150 -54.79 -45.41 -21.68
CA VAL A 1150 -54.52 -46.84 -21.40
C VAL A 1150 -55.78 -47.58 -20.94
N SER A 1151 -55.82 -48.90 -21.13
CA SER A 1151 -57.00 -49.72 -20.85
C SER A 1151 -57.39 -49.74 -19.36
N SER A 1152 -58.67 -50.02 -19.09
CA SER A 1152 -59.23 -50.19 -17.74
C SER A 1152 -58.37 -51.07 -16.85
N ASP A 1153 -57.87 -52.17 -17.41
CA ASP A 1153 -57.18 -53.24 -16.72
C ASP A 1153 -55.77 -52.81 -16.32
N VAL A 1154 -55.13 -51.93 -17.12
CA VAL A 1154 -53.85 -51.30 -16.78
C VAL A 1154 -54.05 -50.27 -15.67
N ILE A 1155 -55.11 -49.45 -15.73
CA ILE A 1155 -55.44 -48.48 -14.66
C ILE A 1155 -55.78 -49.20 -13.34
N ALA A 1156 -56.48 -50.33 -13.41
CA ALA A 1156 -56.78 -51.17 -12.25
C ALA A 1156 -55.51 -51.78 -11.62
N LYS A 1157 -54.60 -52.34 -12.44
CA LYS A 1157 -53.32 -52.89 -11.98
C LYS A 1157 -52.41 -51.81 -11.37
N MET A 1158 -52.31 -50.63 -12.00
CA MET A 1158 -51.61 -49.48 -11.43
C MET A 1158 -52.17 -49.09 -10.05
N ARG A 1159 -53.50 -49.09 -9.88
CA ARG A 1159 -54.13 -48.78 -8.59
C ARG A 1159 -53.77 -49.79 -7.49
N VAL A 1160 -53.75 -51.08 -7.81
CA VAL A 1160 -53.38 -52.14 -6.84
C VAL A 1160 -51.92 -51.97 -6.41
N MET A 1161 -51.00 -51.81 -7.36
CA MET A 1161 -49.58 -51.60 -7.06
C MET A 1161 -49.35 -50.33 -6.23
N MET A 1162 -50.08 -49.23 -6.49
CA MET A 1162 -50.02 -48.02 -5.66
C MET A 1162 -50.45 -48.27 -4.21
N THR A 1163 -51.47 -49.10 -3.96
CA THR A 1163 -51.85 -49.46 -2.58
C THR A 1163 -50.81 -50.34 -1.90
N GLU A 1164 -50.11 -51.20 -2.64
CA GLU A 1164 -49.02 -52.04 -2.11
C GLU A 1164 -47.78 -51.20 -1.78
N ASP A 1165 -47.32 -50.36 -2.72
CA ASP A 1165 -46.17 -49.45 -2.54
C ASP A 1165 -46.37 -48.40 -1.44
N SER A 1166 -47.62 -48.00 -1.15
CA SER A 1166 -47.94 -46.96 -0.15
C SER A 1166 -47.48 -47.27 1.29
N ASN A 1167 -47.07 -48.51 1.56
CA ASN A 1167 -46.48 -48.92 2.83
C ASN A 1167 -45.02 -48.44 3.00
N ASN A 1168 -44.29 -48.16 1.91
CA ASN A 1168 -42.92 -47.69 1.92
C ASN A 1168 -42.84 -46.17 2.13
N ALA A 1169 -42.35 -45.76 3.32
CA ALA A 1169 -42.41 -44.36 3.79
C ALA A 1169 -41.63 -43.34 2.95
N VAL A 1170 -40.75 -43.77 2.04
CA VAL A 1170 -39.91 -42.90 1.19
C VAL A 1170 -40.67 -42.39 -0.05
N SER A 1171 -41.71 -43.08 -0.52
CA SER A 1171 -42.39 -42.79 -1.80
C SER A 1171 -43.75 -42.08 -1.62
N SER A 1172 -43.82 -41.07 -0.74
CA SER A 1172 -45.08 -40.35 -0.46
C SER A 1172 -45.34 -39.13 -1.36
N SER A 1173 -44.30 -38.53 -1.95
CA SER A 1173 -44.45 -37.46 -2.95
C SER A 1173 -44.49 -38.04 -4.37
N PHE A 1174 -45.47 -37.60 -5.16
CA PHE A 1174 -45.51 -37.85 -6.61
C PHE A 1174 -44.94 -36.68 -7.44
N LEU A 1175 -44.66 -35.54 -6.78
CA LEU A 1175 -44.02 -34.37 -7.38
C LEU A 1175 -42.50 -34.49 -7.19
N LEU A 1176 -41.74 -33.86 -8.09
CA LEU A 1176 -40.29 -33.74 -8.00
C LEU A 1176 -39.91 -32.52 -7.16
N ASP A 1177 -38.84 -32.64 -6.37
CA ASP A 1177 -38.26 -31.54 -5.60
C ASP A 1177 -37.10 -30.84 -6.36
N ASP A 1178 -36.92 -29.54 -6.16
CA ASP A 1178 -35.85 -28.74 -6.76
C ASP A 1178 -34.60 -28.74 -5.86
N ASP A 1179 -33.70 -29.71 -6.07
CA ASP A 1179 -32.45 -29.83 -5.28
C ASP A 1179 -31.54 -28.62 -5.50
N SER A 1180 -31.59 -27.72 -4.51
CA SER A 1180 -30.86 -26.45 -4.49
C SER A 1180 -29.48 -26.55 -3.84
N SER A 1181 -29.02 -27.77 -3.51
CA SER A 1181 -27.65 -28.02 -3.02
C SER A 1181 -26.59 -27.68 -4.09
N ILE A 1182 -25.31 -27.71 -3.71
CA ILE A 1182 -24.21 -27.35 -4.61
C ILE A 1182 -23.62 -28.65 -5.20
N PRO A 1183 -23.61 -28.82 -6.54
CA PRO A 1183 -23.41 -30.14 -7.16
C PRO A 1183 -21.93 -30.52 -7.39
N PHE A 1184 -21.01 -29.92 -6.64
CA PHE A 1184 -19.55 -30.15 -6.73
C PHE A 1184 -18.86 -29.89 -5.40
N THR A 1185 -17.69 -30.50 -5.19
CA THR A 1185 -16.81 -30.24 -4.05
C THR A 1185 -15.54 -29.47 -4.46
N VAL A 1186 -14.80 -28.95 -3.48
CA VAL A 1186 -13.48 -28.32 -3.70
C VAL A 1186 -12.51 -29.27 -4.41
N ASP A 1187 -12.56 -30.56 -4.09
CA ASP A 1187 -11.69 -31.55 -4.71
C ASP A 1187 -12.05 -31.81 -6.17
N ASP A 1188 -13.32 -31.70 -6.56
CA ASP A 1188 -13.75 -31.83 -7.96
C ASP A 1188 -13.26 -30.64 -8.81
N ILE A 1189 -13.27 -29.43 -8.24
CA ILE A 1189 -12.62 -28.25 -8.85
C ILE A 1189 -11.14 -28.55 -9.08
N SER A 1190 -10.44 -29.09 -8.06
CA SER A 1190 -9.00 -29.39 -8.16
C SER A 1190 -8.64 -30.47 -9.18
N LYS A 1191 -9.54 -31.42 -9.43
CA LYS A 1191 -9.35 -32.49 -10.43
C LYS A 1191 -9.71 -32.05 -11.86
N SER A 1192 -10.51 -30.99 -12.00
CA SER A 1192 -11.11 -30.60 -13.29
C SER A 1192 -10.54 -29.33 -13.91
N LEU A 1193 -9.80 -28.49 -13.18
CA LEU A 1193 -9.07 -27.36 -13.78
C LEU A 1193 -7.69 -27.83 -14.25
N GLN A 1194 -7.27 -27.35 -15.43
CA GLN A 1194 -5.92 -27.57 -15.94
C GLN A 1194 -4.89 -26.81 -15.10
N GLN A 1195 -3.65 -27.33 -15.03
CA GLN A 1195 -2.56 -26.73 -14.26
C GLN A 1195 -2.20 -25.34 -14.82
N VAL A 1196 -2.53 -24.29 -14.07
CA VAL A 1196 -2.30 -22.90 -14.48
C VAL A 1196 -0.85 -22.53 -14.25
N ASP A 1197 -0.05 -22.50 -15.32
CA ASP A 1197 1.26 -21.85 -15.26
C ASP A 1197 1.09 -20.33 -15.03
N ILE A 1198 1.77 -19.82 -14.01
CA ILE A 1198 1.62 -18.46 -13.48
C ILE A 1198 2.80 -17.56 -13.90
N THR A 1199 3.82 -18.09 -14.57
CA THR A 1199 5.02 -17.35 -14.99
C THR A 1199 4.65 -16.11 -15.82
N ASP A 1200 4.06 -16.32 -17.00
CA ASP A 1200 3.81 -15.33 -18.06
C ASP A 1200 2.64 -14.34 -17.83
N ILE A 1201 2.33 -13.99 -16.57
CA ILE A 1201 1.26 -13.04 -16.25
C ILE A 1201 1.85 -11.68 -15.90
N ASP A 1202 1.71 -10.76 -16.86
CA ASP A 1202 2.21 -9.37 -16.87
C ASP A 1202 1.45 -8.49 -15.84
N PRO A 1203 2.12 -7.69 -14.99
CA PRO A 1203 1.47 -7.00 -13.89
C PRO A 1203 0.61 -5.80 -14.33
N PRO A 1204 -0.57 -5.56 -13.72
CA PRO A 1204 -1.40 -4.39 -13.99
C PRO A 1204 -0.64 -3.06 -13.84
N SER A 1205 -0.99 -2.04 -14.62
CA SER A 1205 -0.30 -0.74 -14.66
C SER A 1205 -0.12 -0.09 -13.27
N LEU A 1206 -1.18 -0.06 -12.47
CA LEU A 1206 -1.21 0.44 -11.07
C LEU A 1206 -0.18 -0.22 -10.13
N ILE A 1207 0.29 -1.41 -10.48
CA ILE A 1207 1.27 -2.19 -9.72
C ILE A 1207 2.64 -2.18 -10.40
N ARG A 1208 2.67 -2.16 -11.73
CA ARG A 1208 3.87 -2.14 -12.58
C ARG A 1208 4.83 -0.98 -12.27
N GLU A 1209 4.28 0.17 -11.86
CA GLU A 1209 5.05 1.38 -11.55
C GLU A 1209 5.68 1.39 -10.14
N ASN A 1210 5.33 0.45 -9.24
CA ASN A 1210 5.84 0.45 -7.87
C ASN A 1210 6.92 -0.61 -7.62
N SER A 1211 8.11 -0.13 -7.20
CA SER A 1211 9.25 -0.93 -6.73
C SER A 1211 8.92 -2.09 -5.76
N GLY A 1212 7.89 -1.95 -4.93
CA GLY A 1212 7.44 -2.99 -3.98
C GLY A 1212 6.89 -4.25 -4.63
N PHE A 1213 6.61 -4.21 -5.94
CA PHE A 1213 6.05 -5.30 -6.74
C PHE A 1213 6.95 -5.79 -7.87
N GLY A 1214 8.24 -5.42 -7.87
CA GLY A 1214 9.21 -5.85 -8.89
C GLY A 1214 9.34 -7.38 -9.06
N PHE A 1215 8.90 -8.17 -8.08
CA PHE A 1215 8.81 -9.63 -8.15
C PHE A 1215 7.69 -10.17 -9.07
N LEU A 1216 6.77 -9.31 -9.53
CA LEU A 1216 5.72 -9.66 -10.49
C LEU A 1216 6.15 -9.47 -11.95
N LEU A 1217 7.19 -8.68 -12.20
CA LEU A 1217 7.71 -8.47 -13.55
C LEU A 1217 8.42 -9.74 -14.04
N PRO A 1218 8.27 -10.13 -15.33
CA PRO A 1218 9.14 -11.12 -15.93
C PRO A 1218 10.59 -10.61 -15.86
N ARG A 1219 11.53 -11.49 -15.54
CA ARG A 1219 12.96 -11.17 -15.68
C ARG A 1219 13.27 -11.12 -17.17
N SER A 1220 13.81 -10.00 -17.65
CA SER A 1220 14.63 -10.02 -18.86
C SER A 1220 15.85 -10.91 -18.60
N GLU A 1221 16.09 -11.87 -19.49
CA GLU A 1221 17.32 -12.69 -19.51
C GLU A 1221 18.56 -11.84 -19.87
#